data_AF-A0A3D5S1G1-F1
#
_entry.id   AF-A0A3D5S1G1-F1
#
_cell.length_a   1.000
_cell.length_b   1.000
_cell.length_c   1.000
_cell.angle_alpha   90.00
_cell.angle_beta   90.00
_cell.angle_gamma   90.00
#
_symmetry.space_group_name_H-M   'P 1'
#
loop_
_entity.id
_entity.type
_entity.pdbx_description
1 polymer ?
#
loop_
_entity_poly.entity_id
_entity_poly.type
_entity_poly.pdbx_seq_one_letter_code
_entity_poly.pdbx_strand_id
1 'polypeptide(L)'
;TADGKTITWDRTLQDQTAQIKYTYSVPMIFPELYPLGEAVINYGDQTFTESRPWFVANDPDIDSGWKKKVISTNSTMVSGSSNLTNFPVVVQLTDDPELSESNVGADGQGIRFTSDGTTLIDFEIEYYSPTASGGTLTAWVELPELSASDSTYFYIHYGKTTAQSDAAATAAAVWAGNSYVVVNHLNYEPNDDAGNHGSSTKEQIGSIAGNDDDFNTQNMLAANLVDGKIGKALDMNEGVNNELVCLEDSISNSDSCGGSGDIFDDAVNVRTSSLWYKADVVAGDTDTDRQVLFDEGGTTNGQVIYLFDGKIFGCTSRGGTATCVSTPTTANEWHHVALVWAESATSYLYHDGEEGATFTGQDNSSHGGTSAVGNLAGNALVQQIDGSGDEGITYDSGAYSFDGIIDEFRVTNTELSANFIQNTYNAEKNPTSLTCSGICLSETLSLTDDASGAFGDTTIIFLYDTLTLTDSVSTISNANFPDSWSKKLLSTNSALVAGSADLNNVPILVKLTDDPDLSLTSVGEKGMGIRFSSSTWDFLDFEIERYDGDATDGSLVAWVKIPTLDFDDNTPFYIHYGQPIANGTSSHTVWAGNTAKGFIVVNHLSDPTDTDVATRELKGSTAAPSVSDANTMDDFSAVNMASNNQVDAKIGKGTEFDGNNDTICIDYTSSDDPNNFDCNTGGSGAEGSSGLFDNDFNNRTVSLWYNADTIGSAGDRKMYVLFEEGGTGNGMNIYLYEGRLYIGAWKSGNVGFVDIATTANVWHHVALVFSGDSDANSSSSVAVDDQVRMYYDGQTSSDLAVTGFDMSGHSNEDCLGSNCRGTEIHINGHSDAQDNASKDIGGLTYDLSGEFDGTLDEFRVINSVLSAAFIETTYNSENNPDNFILHTTDISLTETLSFTYTATGEEAESSTTVSLPVETLSFTDSITKSTTKLL
;
A
#
# COMPACT_ATOMS: atom_id res chain seq x y z
N THR A 1 14.62 -31.38 52.38
CA THR A 1 13.26 -31.12 51.84
C THR A 1 13.38 -29.91 50.94
N ALA A 2 12.63 -29.90 49.83
CA ALA A 2 12.80 -28.99 48.69
C ALA A 2 12.97 -27.51 49.10
N ASP A 3 13.77 -26.79 48.30
CA ASP A 3 14.17 -25.38 48.42
C ASP A 3 15.24 -25.06 49.48
N GLY A 4 16.39 -25.72 49.31
CA GLY A 4 17.57 -25.52 50.14
C GLY A 4 18.26 -24.17 49.92
N LYS A 5 17.95 -23.18 50.76
CA LYS A 5 18.80 -22.01 51.00
C LYS A 5 20.18 -22.48 51.50
N THR A 6 21.20 -22.38 50.66
CA THR A 6 22.60 -22.55 51.08
C THR A 6 23.29 -21.19 51.03
N ILE A 7 23.53 -20.60 52.20
CA ILE A 7 24.33 -19.37 52.32
C ILE A 7 25.76 -19.80 52.66
N THR A 8 26.70 -19.55 51.75
CA THR A 8 28.12 -19.77 51.98
C THR A 8 28.84 -18.43 52.03
N TRP A 9 29.58 -18.17 53.11
CA TRP A 9 30.32 -16.94 53.34
C TRP A 9 31.77 -17.12 52.92
N ASP A 10 32.23 -16.37 51.92
CA ASP A 10 33.63 -16.33 51.53
C ASP A 10 34.24 -15.00 51.99
N ARG A 11 35.33 -15.05 52.76
CA ARG A 11 35.95 -13.87 53.36
C ARG A 11 37.25 -13.53 52.65
N THR A 12 37.31 -12.35 52.05
CA THR A 12 38.59 -11.74 51.65
C THR A 12 38.76 -10.42 52.40
N LEU A 13 39.87 -10.29 53.13
CA LEU A 13 40.28 -9.03 53.74
C LEU A 13 41.20 -8.30 52.75
N GLN A 14 40.77 -7.15 52.25
CA GLN A 14 41.63 -6.19 51.57
C GLN A 14 41.55 -4.85 52.30
N ASP A 15 42.71 -4.31 52.66
CA ASP A 15 42.89 -2.94 53.16
C ASP A 15 41.95 -2.54 54.32
N GLN A 16 41.82 -3.40 55.34
CA GLN A 16 40.99 -3.18 56.54
C GLN A 16 39.48 -3.07 56.28
N THR A 17 39.03 -3.42 55.06
CA THR A 17 37.62 -3.53 54.68
C THR A 17 37.24 -5.01 54.58
N ALA A 18 36.16 -5.41 55.23
CA ALA A 18 35.60 -6.74 55.05
C ALA A 18 34.66 -6.73 53.84
N GLN A 19 35.04 -7.42 52.76
CA GLN A 19 34.11 -7.73 51.68
C GLN A 19 33.41 -9.05 51.99
N ILE A 20 32.09 -9.03 51.99
CA ILE A 20 31.24 -10.18 52.25
C ILE A 20 30.56 -10.54 50.92
N LYS A 21 30.84 -11.74 50.41
CA LYS A 21 30.16 -12.29 49.25
C LYS A 21 29.13 -13.32 49.73
N TYR A 22 27.89 -13.18 49.26
CA TYR A 22 26.79 -14.11 49.53
C TYR A 22 26.22 -14.65 48.21
N THR A 23 25.73 -15.88 48.24
CA THR A 23 24.99 -16.51 47.13
C THR A 23 23.65 -16.99 47.70
N TYR A 24 22.55 -16.70 47.01
CA TYR A 24 21.20 -17.11 47.40
C TYR A 24 20.50 -17.76 46.19
N SER A 25 19.43 -18.51 46.46
CA SER A 25 18.53 -19.07 45.46
C SER A 25 17.10 -18.97 46.01
N VAL A 26 16.18 -18.44 45.22
CA VAL A 26 14.74 -18.27 45.54
C VAL A 26 13.91 -18.83 44.39
N PRO A 27 12.68 -19.33 44.62
CA PRO A 27 11.77 -19.74 43.54
C PRO A 27 11.46 -18.58 42.58
N MET A 28 11.27 -18.88 41.29
CA MET A 28 10.89 -17.91 40.25
C MET A 28 9.37 -17.70 40.24
N ILE A 29 8.81 -17.23 41.36
CA ILE A 29 7.40 -16.84 41.46
C ILE A 29 7.37 -15.32 41.65
N PHE A 30 6.52 -14.66 40.87
CA PHE A 30 6.45 -13.19 40.79
C PHE A 30 4.98 -12.74 40.78
N PRO A 31 4.64 -11.59 41.39
CA PRO A 31 5.48 -10.79 42.29
C PRO A 31 5.53 -11.40 43.71
N GLU A 32 6.72 -11.68 44.25
CA GLU A 32 6.86 -12.20 45.62
C GLU A 32 8.11 -11.66 46.34
N LEU A 33 7.97 -11.36 47.64
CA LEU A 33 9.04 -10.88 48.51
C LEU A 33 9.54 -12.01 49.41
N TYR A 34 10.76 -12.50 49.17
CA TYR A 34 11.32 -13.62 49.94
C TYR A 34 12.16 -13.16 51.14
N PRO A 35 11.81 -13.55 52.37
CA PRO A 35 12.66 -13.27 53.54
C PRO A 35 13.89 -14.20 53.52
N LEU A 36 15.10 -13.63 53.51
CA LEU A 36 16.37 -14.37 53.55
C LEU A 36 16.82 -14.76 54.97
N GLY A 37 16.24 -14.15 56.01
CA GLY A 37 16.59 -14.40 57.41
C GLY A 37 17.66 -13.47 57.97
N GLU A 38 18.08 -13.70 59.21
CA GLU A 38 19.10 -12.87 59.91
C GLU A 38 20.51 -13.18 59.41
N ALA A 39 21.31 -12.13 59.14
CA ALA A 39 22.73 -12.29 58.81
C ALA A 39 23.54 -12.57 60.10
N VAL A 40 24.24 -13.70 60.14
CA VAL A 40 25.09 -14.10 61.28
C VAL A 40 26.55 -14.15 60.84
N ILE A 41 27.35 -13.23 61.37
CA ILE A 41 28.78 -13.11 61.08
C ILE A 41 29.57 -13.61 62.29
N ASN A 42 30.37 -14.66 62.09
CA ASN A 42 31.27 -15.16 63.13
C ASN A 42 32.70 -14.64 62.88
N TYR A 43 33.29 -13.96 63.89
CA TYR A 43 34.67 -13.49 63.84
C TYR A 43 35.41 -13.84 65.13
N GLY A 44 36.33 -14.81 65.04
CA GLY A 44 36.98 -15.38 66.21
C GLY A 44 35.95 -16.03 67.14
N ASP A 45 35.94 -15.63 68.40
CA ASP A 45 35.05 -16.15 69.45
C ASP A 45 33.73 -15.35 69.56
N GLN A 46 33.51 -14.39 68.65
CA GLN A 46 32.39 -13.46 68.69
C GLN A 46 31.44 -13.70 67.51
N THR A 47 30.14 -13.62 67.79
CA THR A 47 29.06 -13.69 66.80
C THR A 47 28.36 -12.34 66.74
N PHE A 48 28.29 -11.76 65.55
CA PHE A 48 27.52 -10.58 65.25
C PHE A 48 26.27 -11.01 64.48
N THR A 49 25.11 -10.82 65.09
CA THR A 49 23.82 -11.06 64.43
C THR A 49 23.23 -9.72 64.05
N GLU A 50 22.92 -9.54 62.77
CA GLU A 50 22.13 -8.40 62.33
C GLU A 50 20.64 -8.72 62.52
N SER A 51 19.97 -7.91 63.35
CA SER A 51 18.58 -8.14 63.76
C SER A 51 17.53 -7.74 62.71
N ARG A 52 17.94 -7.15 61.58
CA ARG A 52 17.00 -6.75 60.53
C ARG A 52 16.88 -7.91 59.55
N PRO A 53 15.65 -8.41 59.26
CA PRO A 53 15.47 -9.41 58.22
C PRO A 53 15.83 -8.81 56.86
N TRP A 54 16.63 -9.55 56.10
CA TRP A 54 16.96 -9.19 54.74
C TRP A 54 15.92 -9.81 53.81
N PHE A 55 15.51 -9.07 52.78
CA PHE A 55 14.55 -9.52 51.79
C PHE A 55 15.20 -9.47 50.40
N VAL A 56 14.76 -10.36 49.52
CA VAL A 56 14.97 -10.23 48.08
C VAL A 56 13.59 -10.05 47.47
N ALA A 57 13.42 -8.93 46.79
CA ALA A 57 12.26 -8.69 45.93
C ALA A 57 12.54 -9.36 44.59
N ASN A 58 11.61 -10.20 44.15
CA ASN A 58 11.57 -10.74 42.81
C ASN A 58 10.57 -9.87 42.04
N ASP A 59 11.07 -8.81 41.42
CA ASP A 59 10.30 -7.75 40.73
C ASP A 59 10.66 -7.80 39.24
N PRO A 60 9.70 -7.84 38.29
CA PRO A 60 10.02 -7.68 36.88
C PRO A 60 10.74 -6.35 36.67
N ASP A 61 11.99 -6.44 36.22
CA ASP A 61 12.79 -5.29 35.81
C ASP A 61 12.18 -4.71 34.52
N ILE A 62 11.26 -3.77 34.68
CA ILE A 62 10.58 -3.13 33.55
C ILE A 62 11.48 -2.13 32.81
N ASP A 63 12.57 -1.65 33.41
CA ASP A 63 13.36 -0.52 32.88
C ASP A 63 14.82 -0.83 32.52
N SER A 64 15.47 -1.86 33.07
CA SER A 64 16.89 -2.10 32.76
C SER A 64 17.10 -2.96 31.50
N GLY A 65 17.19 -2.27 30.36
CA GLY A 65 17.74 -2.79 29.12
C GLY A 65 16.74 -3.28 28.07
N TRP A 66 15.46 -2.97 28.23
CA TRP A 66 14.50 -3.10 27.13
C TRP A 66 14.60 -1.89 26.19
N LYS A 67 14.55 -2.17 24.90
CA LYS A 67 14.34 -1.13 23.88
C LYS A 67 12.83 -0.94 23.71
N LYS A 68 12.42 0.24 23.24
CA LYS A 68 11.02 0.55 22.97
C LYS A 68 10.86 1.48 21.79
N LYS A 69 9.73 1.39 21.12
CA LYS A 69 9.27 2.34 20.10
C LYS A 69 7.82 2.71 20.37
N VAL A 70 7.42 3.90 19.90
CA VAL A 70 6.08 4.43 20.10
C VAL A 70 5.13 3.87 19.03
N ILE A 71 3.90 3.59 19.45
CA ILE A 71 2.74 3.38 18.59
C ILE A 71 1.75 4.49 18.94
N SER A 72 1.11 5.08 17.94
CA SER A 72 0.07 6.06 18.16
C SER A 72 -1.22 5.66 17.47
N THR A 73 -2.32 6.21 17.97
CA THR A 73 -3.61 6.16 17.29
C THR A 73 -3.83 7.39 16.42
N ASN A 74 -4.50 7.18 15.30
CA ASN A 74 -5.02 8.23 14.46
C ASN A 74 -6.36 8.72 15.03
N SER A 75 -6.39 9.90 15.67
CA SER A 75 -7.62 10.43 16.27
C SER A 75 -8.71 10.77 15.25
N THR A 76 -8.38 10.92 13.96
CA THR A 76 -9.38 11.20 12.91
C THR A 76 -10.22 10.00 12.54
N MET A 77 -9.69 8.81 12.81
CA MET A 77 -10.39 7.55 12.65
C MET A 77 -11.21 7.21 13.91
N VAL A 78 -11.11 8.04 14.97
CA VAL A 78 -11.88 7.84 16.20
C VAL A 78 -13.22 8.57 16.11
N SER A 79 -14.32 7.81 16.10
CA SER A 79 -15.67 8.35 16.05
C SER A 79 -16.18 8.73 17.44
N GLY A 80 -16.93 9.83 17.50
CA GLY A 80 -17.55 10.33 18.73
C GLY A 80 -16.80 11.51 19.36
N SER A 81 -17.41 12.13 20.37
CA SER A 81 -16.88 13.35 21.02
C SER A 81 -16.33 13.10 22.43
N SER A 82 -16.19 11.84 22.84
CA SER A 82 -15.79 11.44 24.19
C SER A 82 -14.83 10.27 24.15
N ASN A 83 -13.80 10.34 24.98
CA ASN A 83 -12.78 9.29 25.09
C ASN A 83 -13.43 7.95 25.46
N LEU A 84 -12.94 6.87 24.86
CA LEU A 84 -13.30 5.51 25.23
C LEU A 84 -12.28 4.97 26.24
N THR A 85 -12.74 4.23 27.23
CA THR A 85 -11.88 3.58 28.22
C THR A 85 -11.83 2.09 27.97
N ASN A 86 -10.70 1.43 28.32
CA ASN A 86 -10.57 -0.02 28.21
C ASN A 86 -10.89 -0.50 26.78
N PHE A 87 -10.26 0.12 25.78
CA PHE A 87 -10.57 -0.09 24.37
C PHE A 87 -9.50 -1.00 23.74
N PRO A 88 -9.84 -2.24 23.34
CA PRO A 88 -8.93 -3.10 22.59
C PRO A 88 -8.68 -2.52 21.20
N VAL A 89 -7.41 -2.35 20.83
CA VAL A 89 -7.00 -1.96 19.49
C VAL A 89 -6.07 -3.00 18.90
N VAL A 90 -6.22 -3.29 17.61
CA VAL A 90 -5.31 -4.18 16.88
C VAL A 90 -4.07 -3.41 16.42
N VAL A 91 -2.91 -3.98 16.70
CA VAL A 91 -1.59 -3.51 16.27
C VAL A 91 -1.03 -4.51 15.26
N GLN A 92 -0.83 -4.06 14.03
CA GLN A 92 -0.17 -4.84 12.98
C GLN A 92 1.15 -4.21 12.59
N LEU A 93 2.23 -5.00 12.65
CA LEU A 93 3.57 -4.62 12.22
C LEU A 93 4.11 -5.71 11.28
N THR A 94 4.55 -5.33 10.09
CA THR A 94 5.05 -6.26 9.06
C THR A 94 6.55 -6.13 8.91
N ASP A 95 7.26 -7.26 8.90
CA ASP A 95 8.72 -7.34 8.69
C ASP A 95 9.55 -6.37 9.56
N ASP A 96 9.09 -6.11 10.78
CA ASP A 96 9.68 -5.08 11.61
C ASP A 96 11.05 -5.53 12.13
N PRO A 97 12.15 -4.81 11.82
CA PRO A 97 13.50 -5.28 12.09
C PRO A 97 13.80 -5.42 13.59
N GLU A 98 13.05 -4.71 14.43
CA GLU A 98 13.22 -4.76 15.88
C GLU A 98 12.51 -5.95 16.52
N LEU A 99 11.64 -6.63 15.77
CA LEU A 99 10.92 -7.84 16.19
C LEU A 99 11.55 -9.12 15.62
N SER A 100 12.86 -9.14 15.35
CA SER A 100 13.56 -10.36 14.92
C SER A 100 13.62 -11.43 16.01
N GLU A 101 13.85 -12.69 15.61
CA GLU A 101 14.01 -13.82 16.55
C GLU A 101 15.09 -13.52 17.62
N SER A 102 16.15 -12.81 17.23
CA SER A 102 17.25 -12.48 18.15
C SER A 102 16.93 -11.32 19.11
N ASN A 103 15.91 -10.51 18.80
CA ASN A 103 15.46 -9.39 19.64
C ASN A 103 14.31 -9.77 20.58
N VAL A 104 13.37 -10.61 20.13
CA VAL A 104 12.16 -10.93 20.91
C VAL A 104 11.88 -12.43 21.06
N GLY A 105 12.74 -13.29 20.52
CA GLY A 105 12.60 -14.74 20.61
C GLY A 105 11.67 -15.32 19.53
N ALA A 106 11.62 -16.65 19.46
CA ALA A 106 10.92 -17.39 18.40
C ALA A 106 9.39 -17.29 18.50
N ASP A 107 8.86 -17.10 19.71
CA ASP A 107 7.41 -17.04 19.97
C ASP A 107 7.00 -15.68 20.56
N GLY A 108 7.76 -14.62 20.25
CA GLY A 108 7.42 -13.25 20.67
C GLY A 108 7.60 -13.01 22.18
N GLN A 109 8.42 -13.82 22.87
CA GLN A 109 8.67 -13.73 24.32
C GLN A 109 9.21 -12.39 24.81
N GLY A 110 9.70 -11.57 23.89
CA GLY A 110 10.22 -10.24 24.11
C GLY A 110 9.28 -9.14 23.67
N ILE A 111 7.98 -9.40 23.51
CA ILE A 111 7.01 -8.38 23.12
C ILE A 111 6.16 -8.03 24.34
N ARG A 112 5.98 -6.74 24.57
CA ARG A 112 5.10 -6.19 25.62
C ARG A 112 4.70 -4.78 25.27
N PHE A 113 3.59 -4.33 25.84
CA PHE A 113 3.04 -3.00 25.61
C PHE A 113 2.95 -2.19 26.89
N THR A 114 3.18 -0.89 26.80
CA THR A 114 2.99 0.03 27.94
C THR A 114 2.34 1.33 27.48
N SER A 115 1.50 1.94 28.30
CA SER A 115 0.83 3.21 27.96
C SER A 115 1.79 4.41 27.93
N ASP A 116 2.71 4.52 28.88
CA ASP A 116 3.60 5.68 29.03
C ASP A 116 5.09 5.35 28.80
N GLY A 117 5.36 4.12 28.33
CA GLY A 117 6.70 3.59 28.16
C GLY A 117 7.25 2.90 29.39
N THR A 118 6.47 2.79 30.48
CA THR A 118 6.80 2.11 31.74
C THR A 118 5.65 1.26 32.30
N THR A 119 4.41 1.77 32.27
CA THR A 119 3.22 1.12 32.81
C THR A 119 2.72 0.05 31.85
N LEU A 120 2.87 -1.24 32.21
CA LEU A 120 2.35 -2.37 31.45
C LEU A 120 0.84 -2.22 31.23
N ILE A 121 0.41 -2.44 29.99
CA ILE A 121 -1.01 -2.53 29.62
C ILE A 121 -1.30 -3.92 29.08
N ASP A 122 -2.56 -4.31 29.14
CA ASP A 122 -2.98 -5.65 28.75
C ASP A 122 -2.88 -5.83 27.23
N PHE A 123 -2.37 -6.98 26.82
CA PHE A 123 -2.21 -7.33 25.41
C PHE A 123 -2.29 -8.83 25.20
N GLU A 124 -2.67 -9.20 23.98
CA GLU A 124 -2.70 -10.55 23.43
C GLU A 124 -1.95 -10.57 22.12
N ILE A 125 -1.07 -11.56 21.93
CA ILE A 125 -0.40 -11.80 20.65
C ILE A 125 -1.20 -12.87 19.92
N GLU A 126 -1.89 -12.46 18.86
CA GLU A 126 -2.68 -13.38 18.03
C GLU A 126 -1.79 -14.08 17.00
N TYR A 127 -0.90 -13.33 16.35
CA TYR A 127 0.05 -13.87 15.39
C TYR A 127 1.42 -13.23 15.56
N TYR A 128 2.45 -14.06 15.57
CA TYR A 128 3.83 -13.59 15.48
C TYR A 128 4.66 -14.58 14.65
N SER A 129 5.36 -14.06 13.65
CA SER A 129 6.28 -14.82 12.81
C SER A 129 7.64 -14.13 12.75
N PRO A 130 8.69 -14.70 13.36
CA PRO A 130 10.03 -14.15 13.29
C PRO A 130 10.71 -14.49 11.95
N THR A 131 11.56 -13.57 11.50
CA THR A 131 12.62 -13.83 10.52
C THR A 131 13.99 -13.50 11.13
N ALA A 132 15.06 -13.83 10.41
CA ALA A 132 16.42 -13.49 10.84
C ALA A 132 16.68 -11.97 10.90
N SER A 133 15.92 -11.18 10.13
CA SER A 133 16.11 -9.73 9.97
C SER A 133 14.97 -8.87 10.52
N GLY A 134 13.87 -9.45 10.97
CA GLY A 134 12.70 -8.75 11.51
C GLY A 134 11.60 -9.71 11.95
N GLY A 135 10.38 -9.24 12.13
CA GLY A 135 9.23 -10.09 12.45
C GLY A 135 7.90 -9.43 12.15
N THR A 136 6.91 -10.26 11.82
CA THR A 136 5.53 -9.84 11.58
C THR A 136 4.69 -10.14 12.80
N LEU A 137 3.95 -9.14 13.30
CA LEU A 137 3.16 -9.17 14.53
C LEU A 137 1.73 -8.70 14.27
N THR A 138 0.76 -9.44 14.78
CA THR A 138 -0.62 -9.01 15.03
C THR A 138 -0.89 -9.19 16.52
N ALA A 139 -1.23 -8.11 17.20
CA ALA A 139 -1.53 -8.13 18.63
C ALA A 139 -2.73 -7.24 18.98
N TRP A 140 -3.56 -7.69 19.91
CA TRP A 140 -4.60 -6.89 20.54
C TRP A 140 -4.02 -6.20 21.76
N VAL A 141 -4.26 -4.90 21.90
CA VAL A 141 -3.72 -4.09 22.99
C VAL A 141 -4.85 -3.28 23.61
N GLU A 142 -5.09 -3.45 24.90
CA GLU A 142 -6.10 -2.68 25.62
C GLU A 142 -5.54 -1.30 25.97
N LEU A 143 -6.07 -0.27 25.32
CA LEU A 143 -5.78 1.11 25.67
C LEU A 143 -6.61 1.49 26.90
N PRO A 144 -5.97 1.97 28.00
CA PRO A 144 -6.71 2.48 29.15
C PRO A 144 -7.65 3.63 28.77
N GLU A 145 -7.22 4.45 27.80
CA GLU A 145 -8.01 5.52 27.22
C GLU A 145 -7.66 5.73 25.74
N LEU A 146 -8.64 5.62 24.85
CA LEU A 146 -8.60 6.07 23.47
C LEU A 146 -9.19 7.48 23.40
N SER A 147 -8.37 8.47 23.08
CA SER A 147 -8.82 9.86 22.98
C SER A 147 -9.65 10.09 21.71
N ALA A 148 -10.75 10.82 21.86
CA ALA A 148 -11.64 11.18 20.76
C ALA A 148 -11.17 12.40 19.96
N SER A 149 -10.19 13.15 20.48
CA SER A 149 -9.69 14.38 19.84
C SER A 149 -8.19 14.37 19.56
N ASP A 150 -7.42 13.57 20.29
CA ASP A 150 -5.95 13.57 20.24
C ASP A 150 -5.44 12.16 19.98
N SER A 151 -4.26 12.03 19.37
CA SER A 151 -3.59 10.73 19.28
C SER A 151 -3.33 10.16 20.67
N THR A 152 -3.73 8.91 20.89
CA THR A 152 -3.31 8.13 22.05
C THR A 152 -1.94 7.52 21.74
N TYR A 153 -0.95 7.78 22.59
CA TYR A 153 0.38 7.19 22.49
C TYR A 153 0.53 6.02 23.46
N PHE A 154 1.17 4.96 22.98
CA PHE A 154 1.60 3.81 23.77
C PHE A 154 2.89 3.24 23.16
N TYR A 155 3.47 2.21 23.77
CA TYR A 155 4.81 1.74 23.40
C TYR A 155 4.85 0.23 23.34
N ILE A 156 5.47 -0.29 22.29
CA ILE A 156 5.90 -1.69 22.20
C ILE A 156 7.37 -1.76 22.62
N HIS A 157 7.71 -2.75 23.44
CA HIS A 157 9.08 -3.01 23.88
C HIS A 157 9.62 -4.31 23.28
N TYR A 158 10.94 -4.34 23.13
CA TYR A 158 11.70 -5.45 22.52
C TYR A 158 13.16 -5.48 23.04
N GLY A 159 13.96 -6.42 22.54
CA GLY A 159 15.39 -6.53 22.88
C GLY A 159 15.69 -7.47 24.06
N LYS A 160 14.74 -8.32 24.44
CA LYS A 160 14.90 -9.42 25.39
C LYS A 160 14.23 -10.66 24.81
N THR A 161 14.86 -11.82 24.89
CA THR A 161 14.33 -13.07 24.29
C THR A 161 13.77 -14.06 25.32
N THR A 162 13.79 -13.74 26.62
CA THR A 162 13.47 -14.68 27.71
C THR A 162 12.39 -14.19 28.67
N ALA A 163 11.55 -13.22 28.27
CA ALA A 163 10.62 -12.54 29.17
C ALA A 163 9.15 -12.95 28.92
N GLN A 164 8.87 -14.25 28.92
CA GLN A 164 7.55 -14.76 28.54
C GLN A 164 6.52 -14.83 29.68
N SER A 165 6.76 -14.25 30.87
CA SER A 165 5.83 -14.43 31.99
C SER A 165 4.53 -13.63 31.87
N ASP A 166 4.49 -12.57 31.07
CA ASP A 166 3.42 -11.57 31.18
C ASP A 166 2.37 -11.68 30.05
N ALA A 167 2.74 -12.02 28.81
CA ALA A 167 1.80 -12.09 27.68
C ALA A 167 0.63 -13.06 27.91
N ALA A 168 0.91 -14.26 28.43
CA ALA A 168 -0.14 -15.23 28.78
C ALA A 168 -0.95 -14.81 30.02
N ALA A 169 -0.42 -13.93 30.86
CA ALA A 169 -1.12 -13.41 32.03
C ALA A 169 -2.02 -12.21 31.67
N THR A 170 -1.74 -11.49 30.57
CA THR A 170 -2.47 -10.30 30.13
C THR A 170 -3.47 -10.57 29.01
N ALA A 171 -3.35 -11.67 28.25
CA ALA A 171 -4.21 -11.93 27.08
C ALA A 171 -5.71 -11.85 27.42
N ALA A 172 -6.16 -12.63 28.40
CA ALA A 172 -7.56 -12.58 28.84
C ALA A 172 -7.97 -11.26 29.52
N ALA A 173 -7.01 -10.46 30.00
CA ALA A 173 -7.29 -9.19 30.64
C ALA A 173 -7.71 -8.12 29.61
N VAL A 174 -7.21 -8.19 28.37
CA VAL A 174 -7.59 -7.29 27.26
C VAL A 174 -9.11 -7.17 27.11
N TRP A 175 -9.80 -8.28 27.31
CA TRP A 175 -11.24 -8.42 27.07
C TRP A 175 -12.07 -8.27 28.35
N ALA A 176 -11.43 -8.32 29.52
CA ALA A 176 -12.12 -8.29 30.81
C ALA A 176 -12.79 -6.93 31.07
N GLY A 177 -12.21 -5.82 30.58
CA GLY A 177 -12.69 -4.46 30.77
C GLY A 177 -14.13 -4.22 30.28
N ASN A 178 -14.58 -4.96 29.28
CA ASN A 178 -15.92 -4.87 28.68
C ASN A 178 -16.79 -6.10 28.94
N SER A 179 -16.42 -6.96 29.90
CA SER A 179 -17.18 -8.18 30.26
C SER A 179 -17.49 -9.10 29.07
N TYR A 180 -16.53 -9.25 28.15
CA TYR A 180 -16.62 -10.27 27.11
C TYR A 180 -16.72 -11.66 27.75
N VAL A 181 -17.62 -12.47 27.23
CA VAL A 181 -17.83 -13.87 27.61
C VAL A 181 -17.39 -14.82 26.50
N VAL A 182 -17.23 -14.31 25.27
CA VAL A 182 -16.63 -15.02 24.14
C VAL A 182 -15.72 -14.04 23.41
N VAL A 183 -14.47 -14.45 23.18
CA VAL A 183 -13.59 -13.84 22.17
C VAL A 183 -12.89 -14.98 21.46
N ASN A 184 -13.26 -15.23 20.21
CA ASN A 184 -12.67 -16.31 19.44
C ASN A 184 -12.23 -15.78 18.08
N HIS A 185 -10.90 -15.80 17.85
CA HIS A 185 -10.26 -15.36 16.62
C HIS A 185 -10.40 -16.37 15.48
N LEU A 186 -10.96 -17.57 15.72
CA LEU A 186 -11.19 -18.60 14.69
C LEU A 186 -9.91 -18.98 13.90
N ASN A 187 -8.75 -18.92 14.57
CA ASN A 187 -7.44 -18.97 13.96
C ASN A 187 -6.71 -20.33 14.12
N TYR A 188 -7.38 -21.33 14.69
CA TYR A 188 -6.82 -22.66 14.88
C TYR A 188 -7.27 -23.63 13.78
N GLU A 189 -6.35 -24.47 13.31
CA GLU A 189 -6.62 -25.47 12.26
C GLU A 189 -7.70 -26.47 12.73
N PRO A 190 -8.84 -26.55 12.04
CA PRO A 190 -9.83 -27.60 12.31
C PRO A 190 -9.24 -28.97 11.96
N ASN A 191 -9.54 -29.98 12.78
CA ASN A 191 -9.20 -31.35 12.44
C ASN A 191 -10.47 -32.20 12.30
N ASP A 192 -10.61 -32.84 11.14
CA ASP A 192 -11.66 -33.83 10.88
C ASP A 192 -11.30 -35.15 11.55
N ASP A 193 -11.70 -35.29 12.80
CA ASP A 193 -11.77 -36.60 13.44
C ASP A 193 -12.99 -37.36 12.88
N ALA A 194 -12.88 -37.75 11.60
CA ALA A 194 -13.87 -38.43 10.79
C ALA A 194 -14.61 -39.53 11.57
N GLY A 195 -15.79 -39.19 12.09
CA GLY A 195 -16.71 -40.12 12.74
C GLY A 195 -16.45 -40.44 14.22
N ASN A 196 -15.65 -39.64 14.94
CA ASN A 196 -15.56 -39.72 16.39
C ASN A 196 -15.43 -38.32 17.03
N HIS A 197 -16.45 -37.48 16.83
CA HIS A 197 -16.66 -36.20 17.52
C HIS A 197 -16.93 -36.44 19.02
N GLY A 198 -15.96 -37.00 19.72
CA GLY A 198 -15.98 -37.04 21.17
C GLY A 198 -15.95 -35.61 21.67
N SER A 199 -16.86 -35.29 22.59
CA SER A 199 -17.11 -33.99 23.22
C SER A 199 -15.92 -33.36 23.99
N SER A 200 -14.67 -33.61 23.59
CA SER A 200 -13.46 -33.28 24.35
C SER A 200 -12.37 -32.57 23.56
N THR A 201 -12.48 -32.46 22.24
CA THR A 201 -11.57 -31.65 21.44
C THR A 201 -12.28 -30.33 21.16
N LYS A 202 -11.82 -29.25 21.77
CA LYS A 202 -12.25 -27.89 21.47
C LYS A 202 -11.11 -27.29 20.66
N GLU A 203 -11.26 -27.23 19.34
CA GLU A 203 -10.18 -26.86 18.42
C GLU A 203 -10.02 -25.34 18.35
N GLN A 204 -11.13 -24.59 18.40
CA GLN A 204 -11.11 -23.13 18.38
C GLN A 204 -10.93 -22.61 19.79
N ILE A 205 -9.70 -22.30 20.16
CA ILE A 205 -9.36 -21.81 21.50
C ILE A 205 -9.71 -20.32 21.59
N GLY A 206 -10.47 -19.95 22.61
CA GLY A 206 -10.87 -18.58 22.87
C GLY A 206 -9.86 -17.82 23.73
N SER A 207 -10.07 -16.51 23.84
CA SER A 207 -9.18 -15.56 24.52
C SER A 207 -9.69 -15.18 25.92
N ILE A 208 -10.85 -15.69 26.35
CA ILE A 208 -11.33 -15.49 27.72
C ILE A 208 -10.64 -16.45 28.70
N ALA A 209 -10.45 -16.01 29.94
CA ALA A 209 -9.78 -16.80 30.96
C ALA A 209 -10.57 -18.08 31.27
N GLY A 210 -10.00 -19.24 30.97
CA GLY A 210 -10.63 -20.53 31.21
C GLY A 210 -10.65 -21.35 29.93
N ASN A 211 -11.74 -22.09 29.72
CA ASN A 211 -12.01 -22.84 28.51
C ASN A 211 -13.50 -22.75 28.13
N ASP A 212 -14.18 -21.70 28.58
CA ASP A 212 -15.63 -21.53 28.43
C ASP A 212 -15.98 -21.08 26.99
N ASP A 213 -15.11 -20.30 26.35
CA ASP A 213 -15.22 -19.84 24.95
C ASP A 213 -14.34 -20.63 23.96
N ASP A 214 -13.81 -21.76 24.42
CA ASP A 214 -13.21 -22.77 23.57
C ASP A 214 -14.33 -23.58 22.90
N PHE A 215 -14.31 -23.67 21.57
CA PHE A 215 -15.38 -24.30 20.78
C PHE A 215 -14.88 -25.43 19.90
N ASN A 216 -15.81 -26.30 19.52
CA ASN A 216 -15.55 -27.42 18.63
C ASN A 216 -16.03 -27.11 17.20
N THR A 217 -15.27 -27.55 16.20
CA THR A 217 -15.68 -27.48 14.78
C THR A 217 -16.31 -28.78 14.30
N GLN A 218 -17.43 -28.69 13.58
CA GLN A 218 -18.12 -29.84 12.99
C GLN A 218 -17.98 -29.85 11.47
N ASN A 219 -17.62 -31.02 10.92
CA ASN A 219 -17.46 -31.28 9.49
C ASN A 219 -16.43 -30.39 8.77
N MET A 220 -15.55 -29.73 9.50
CA MET A 220 -14.48 -28.89 8.95
C MET A 220 -13.15 -29.64 8.88
N LEU A 221 -12.38 -29.35 7.83
CA LEU A 221 -11.02 -29.82 7.60
C LEU A 221 -10.01 -28.67 7.83
N ALA A 222 -8.72 -28.99 7.76
CA ALA A 222 -7.65 -28.00 7.74
C ALA A 222 -7.77 -26.97 6.59
N ALA A 223 -8.49 -27.31 5.50
CA ALA A 223 -8.71 -26.43 4.36
C ALA A 223 -9.62 -25.23 4.69
N ASN A 224 -10.47 -25.36 5.71
CA ASN A 224 -11.33 -24.27 6.16
C ASN A 224 -10.53 -23.14 6.83
N LEU A 225 -9.29 -23.38 7.29
CA LEU A 225 -8.46 -22.32 7.87
C LEU A 225 -7.84 -21.46 6.76
N VAL A 226 -8.34 -20.24 6.60
CA VAL A 226 -7.93 -19.28 5.55
C VAL A 226 -7.41 -17.98 6.16
N ASP A 227 -6.92 -17.06 5.32
CA ASP A 227 -6.56 -15.71 5.78
C ASP A 227 -7.82 -14.93 6.12
N GLY A 228 -7.85 -14.35 7.32
CA GLY A 228 -8.99 -13.65 7.88
C GLY A 228 -9.01 -12.15 7.58
N LYS A 229 -9.97 -11.46 8.20
CA LYS A 229 -9.96 -10.01 8.32
C LYS A 229 -8.79 -9.57 9.19
N ILE A 230 -8.61 -10.25 10.33
CA ILE A 230 -7.46 -10.14 11.22
C ILE A 230 -6.87 -11.54 11.36
N GLY A 231 -5.58 -11.71 11.05
CA GLY A 231 -4.93 -13.01 11.18
C GLY A 231 -5.54 -14.11 10.29
N LYS A 232 -6.12 -15.13 10.91
CA LYS A 232 -6.73 -16.31 10.26
C LYS A 232 -8.21 -16.39 10.57
N ALA A 233 -8.97 -17.05 9.71
CA ALA A 233 -10.41 -17.19 9.83
C ALA A 233 -10.88 -18.58 9.37
N LEU A 234 -12.17 -18.85 9.53
CA LEU A 234 -12.81 -20.06 9.00
C LEU A 234 -13.63 -19.76 7.74
N ASP A 235 -13.29 -20.43 6.65
CA ASP A 235 -14.09 -20.53 5.44
C ASP A 235 -15.18 -21.58 5.64
N MET A 236 -16.43 -21.16 5.56
CA MET A 236 -17.61 -21.98 5.76
C MET A 236 -18.10 -22.50 4.41
N ASN A 237 -18.63 -23.72 4.41
CA ASN A 237 -19.09 -24.45 3.23
C ASN A 237 -17.96 -24.83 2.25
N GLU A 238 -16.75 -25.16 2.76
CA GLU A 238 -15.63 -25.68 1.96
C GLU A 238 -15.92 -27.15 1.55
N GLY A 239 -16.67 -27.30 0.46
CA GLY A 239 -16.93 -28.60 -0.15
C GLY A 239 -18.09 -29.41 0.46
N VAL A 240 -18.56 -29.10 1.67
CA VAL A 240 -19.80 -29.65 2.26
C VAL A 240 -20.64 -28.58 2.98
N ASN A 241 -21.97 -28.70 2.92
CA ASN A 241 -22.91 -27.67 3.37
C ASN A 241 -23.34 -27.77 4.84
N ASN A 242 -22.65 -28.56 5.66
CA ASN A 242 -23.01 -28.85 7.05
C ASN A 242 -21.89 -28.51 8.04
N GLU A 243 -21.01 -27.59 7.66
CA GLU A 243 -19.92 -27.08 8.47
C GLU A 243 -20.42 -26.04 9.46
N LEU A 244 -19.94 -26.08 10.70
CA LEU A 244 -20.30 -25.11 11.75
C LEU A 244 -19.32 -25.16 12.93
N VAL A 245 -19.29 -24.09 13.72
CA VAL A 245 -18.67 -24.07 15.05
C VAL A 245 -19.75 -24.26 16.10
N CYS A 246 -19.64 -25.31 16.92
CA CYS A 246 -20.57 -25.59 18.01
C CYS A 246 -20.24 -24.75 19.24
N LEU A 247 -21.21 -23.98 19.73
CA LEU A 247 -21.04 -23.09 20.88
C LEU A 247 -21.45 -23.73 22.22
N GLU A 248 -21.68 -25.05 22.25
CA GLU A 248 -22.09 -25.80 23.43
C GLU A 248 -20.93 -26.55 24.09
N ASP A 249 -20.88 -26.55 25.42
CA ASP A 249 -19.76 -27.13 26.21
C ASP A 249 -19.84 -28.67 26.33
N SER A 250 -21.03 -29.24 26.17
CA SER A 250 -21.30 -30.67 26.39
C SER A 250 -22.00 -31.32 25.19
N ILE A 251 -21.25 -31.74 24.17
CA ILE A 251 -21.82 -32.44 23.00
C ILE A 251 -22.28 -33.86 23.39
N SER A 252 -23.57 -34.05 23.65
CA SER A 252 -24.15 -35.36 24.03
C SER A 252 -24.36 -36.31 22.84
N ASN A 253 -24.33 -35.76 21.62
CA ASN A 253 -24.43 -36.46 20.34
C ASN A 253 -23.63 -35.71 19.27
N SER A 254 -22.82 -36.45 18.50
CA SER A 254 -21.94 -35.90 17.46
C SER A 254 -22.62 -35.16 16.31
N ASP A 255 -23.96 -35.16 16.25
CA ASP A 255 -24.70 -34.81 15.04
C ASP A 255 -25.53 -33.51 15.17
N SER A 256 -25.50 -32.79 16.31
CA SER A 256 -26.41 -31.63 16.48
C SER A 256 -25.97 -30.51 17.44
N CYS A 257 -24.67 -30.32 17.70
CA CYS A 257 -24.18 -29.43 18.78
C CYS A 257 -25.00 -29.56 20.09
N GLY A 258 -25.51 -30.76 20.39
CA GLY A 258 -26.56 -30.91 21.40
C GLY A 258 -25.97 -30.90 22.80
N GLY A 259 -26.15 -29.82 23.55
CA GLY A 259 -25.57 -29.67 24.89
C GLY A 259 -26.31 -28.72 25.82
N SER A 260 -25.68 -28.44 26.96
CA SER A 260 -26.00 -27.31 27.81
C SER A 260 -24.72 -26.51 27.98
N GLY A 261 -24.80 -25.21 27.76
CA GLY A 261 -23.68 -24.27 27.79
C GLY A 261 -24.07 -23.01 28.54
N ASP A 262 -23.31 -22.68 29.59
CA ASP A 262 -23.67 -21.59 30.51
C ASP A 262 -23.68 -20.20 29.82
N ILE A 263 -22.88 -19.98 28.75
CA ILE A 263 -22.79 -18.68 28.07
C ILE A 263 -24.09 -18.32 27.34
N PHE A 264 -24.66 -19.27 26.60
CA PHE A 264 -25.81 -19.03 25.71
C PHE A 264 -27.14 -19.49 26.33
N ASP A 265 -27.14 -20.40 27.31
CA ASP A 265 -28.38 -20.89 27.95
C ASP A 265 -28.90 -19.99 29.10
N ASP A 266 -28.01 -19.24 29.74
CA ASP A 266 -28.36 -18.39 30.87
C ASP A 266 -28.93 -17.04 30.44
N ALA A 267 -30.01 -16.64 31.13
CA ALA A 267 -30.68 -15.37 30.88
C ALA A 267 -29.77 -14.17 31.19
N VAL A 268 -29.64 -13.24 30.24
CA VAL A 268 -28.92 -11.97 30.42
C VAL A 268 -29.77 -10.77 29.98
N ASN A 269 -29.73 -9.68 30.75
CA ASN A 269 -30.56 -8.51 30.46
C ASN A 269 -30.07 -7.70 29.24
N VAL A 270 -28.78 -7.81 28.91
CA VAL A 270 -28.15 -7.14 27.77
C VAL A 270 -27.05 -8.02 27.18
N ARG A 271 -26.87 -7.97 25.87
CA ARG A 271 -25.82 -8.67 25.13
C ARG A 271 -25.44 -7.90 23.87
N THR A 272 -24.17 -7.92 23.51
CA THR A 272 -23.71 -7.55 22.17
C THR A 272 -22.97 -8.72 21.56
N SER A 273 -23.42 -9.19 20.39
CA SER A 273 -22.77 -10.23 19.61
C SER A 273 -22.26 -9.64 18.30
N SER A 274 -20.99 -9.89 17.95
CA SER A 274 -20.36 -9.34 16.75
C SER A 274 -19.45 -10.35 16.05
N LEU A 275 -19.28 -10.16 14.75
CA LEU A 275 -18.33 -10.91 13.91
C LEU A 275 -18.01 -10.13 12.63
N TRP A 276 -16.88 -10.48 12.01
CA TRP A 276 -16.59 -10.16 10.63
C TRP A 276 -17.04 -11.29 9.72
N TYR A 277 -17.57 -10.93 8.54
CA TYR A 277 -17.95 -11.90 7.52
C TYR A 277 -17.62 -11.41 6.13
N LYS A 278 -17.31 -12.34 5.23
CA LYS A 278 -17.18 -12.12 3.80
C LYS A 278 -18.00 -13.18 3.08
N ALA A 279 -19.21 -12.81 2.69
CA ALA A 279 -20.15 -13.72 2.05
C ALA A 279 -19.84 -13.86 0.55
N ASP A 280 -19.86 -15.08 0.01
CA ASP A 280 -19.68 -15.33 -1.42
C ASP A 280 -20.90 -14.87 -2.23
N VAL A 281 -22.09 -15.04 -1.65
CA VAL A 281 -23.37 -14.63 -2.20
C VAL A 281 -24.29 -14.09 -1.10
N VAL A 282 -24.97 -12.98 -1.40
CA VAL A 282 -25.99 -12.39 -0.52
C VAL A 282 -27.36 -12.28 -1.21
N ALA A 283 -27.41 -12.55 -2.52
CA ALA A 283 -28.62 -12.43 -3.33
C ALA A 283 -29.43 -13.72 -3.34
N GLY A 284 -30.76 -13.61 -3.28
CA GLY A 284 -31.70 -14.72 -3.32
C GLY A 284 -32.94 -14.42 -2.49
N ASP A 285 -34.12 -14.69 -3.06
CA ASP A 285 -35.43 -14.37 -2.47
C ASP A 285 -36.23 -15.64 -2.10
N THR A 286 -35.58 -16.80 -2.09
CA THR A 286 -36.18 -18.09 -1.72
C THR A 286 -35.64 -18.62 -0.39
N ASP A 287 -36.40 -19.48 0.27
CA ASP A 287 -36.03 -20.05 1.58
C ASP A 287 -34.65 -20.71 1.59
N THR A 288 -34.28 -21.35 0.48
CA THR A 288 -33.00 -22.04 0.31
C THR A 288 -31.80 -21.10 0.18
N ASP A 289 -32.03 -19.81 -0.01
CA ASP A 289 -30.98 -18.80 -0.13
C ASP A 289 -30.64 -18.15 1.22
N ARG A 290 -31.37 -18.49 2.30
CA ARG A 290 -31.07 -18.02 3.65
C ARG A 290 -29.79 -18.67 4.16
N GLN A 291 -28.94 -17.87 4.80
CA GLN A 291 -27.66 -18.31 5.33
C GLN A 291 -27.46 -17.79 6.75
N VAL A 292 -27.21 -18.67 7.72
CA VAL A 292 -27.10 -18.32 9.14
C VAL A 292 -25.64 -18.13 9.54
N LEU A 293 -25.30 -16.94 10.04
CA LEU A 293 -23.96 -16.61 10.51
C LEU A 293 -23.81 -16.94 11.99
N PHE A 294 -24.84 -16.68 12.78
CA PHE A 294 -24.86 -16.97 14.21
C PHE A 294 -26.28 -17.28 14.68
N ASP A 295 -26.40 -18.38 15.42
CA ASP A 295 -27.63 -18.85 16.06
C ASP A 295 -27.37 -19.04 17.56
N GLU A 296 -28.19 -18.38 18.37
CA GLU A 296 -28.27 -18.59 19.82
C GLU A 296 -29.70 -19.01 20.15
N GLY A 297 -29.84 -20.23 20.69
CA GLY A 297 -31.09 -20.72 21.25
C GLY A 297 -31.95 -21.55 20.31
N GLY A 298 -33.25 -21.25 20.29
CA GLY A 298 -34.26 -22.12 19.68
C GLY A 298 -35.41 -21.32 19.05
N THR A 299 -36.44 -22.01 18.56
CA THR A 299 -37.71 -21.36 18.15
C THR A 299 -38.51 -20.75 19.29
N THR A 300 -37.97 -20.75 20.52
CA THR A 300 -38.68 -20.23 21.70
C THR A 300 -38.05 -18.93 22.18
N ASN A 301 -36.77 -18.94 22.55
CA ASN A 301 -36.04 -17.75 23.00
C ASN A 301 -34.63 -17.78 22.38
N GLY A 302 -34.02 -16.60 22.22
CA GLY A 302 -32.66 -16.45 21.74
C GLY A 302 -32.51 -15.38 20.66
N GLN A 303 -31.42 -15.40 19.90
CA GLN A 303 -31.13 -14.47 18.81
C GLN A 303 -30.55 -15.17 17.59
N VAL A 304 -30.69 -14.54 16.42
CA VAL A 304 -30.11 -15.05 15.17
C VAL A 304 -29.63 -13.91 14.28
N ILE A 305 -28.47 -14.10 13.64
CA ILE A 305 -27.90 -13.23 12.61
C ILE A 305 -27.83 -14.04 11.31
N TYR A 306 -28.47 -13.57 10.25
CA TYR A 306 -28.55 -14.31 8.97
C TYR A 306 -28.64 -13.40 7.74
N LEU A 307 -28.26 -13.91 6.58
CA LEU A 307 -28.38 -13.24 5.28
C LEU A 307 -29.63 -13.70 4.53
N PHE A 308 -30.30 -12.75 3.88
CA PHE A 308 -31.40 -13.01 2.96
C PHE A 308 -31.68 -11.80 2.08
N ASP A 309 -31.97 -12.00 0.79
CA ASP A 309 -32.41 -10.94 -0.15
C ASP A 309 -31.52 -9.67 -0.13
N GLY A 310 -30.19 -9.88 -0.16
CA GLY A 310 -29.20 -8.80 -0.18
C GLY A 310 -29.10 -8.01 1.13
N LYS A 311 -29.54 -8.59 2.25
CA LYS A 311 -29.56 -7.94 3.57
C LYS A 311 -29.02 -8.86 4.66
N ILE A 312 -28.43 -8.25 5.67
CA ILE A 312 -28.11 -8.89 6.94
C ILE A 312 -29.24 -8.60 7.94
N PHE A 313 -29.72 -9.66 8.59
CA PHE A 313 -30.79 -9.61 9.58
C PHE A 313 -30.24 -9.85 10.97
N GLY A 314 -30.82 -9.16 11.95
CA GLY A 314 -30.67 -9.45 13.37
C GLY A 314 -32.04 -9.63 14.00
N CYS A 315 -32.26 -10.77 14.65
CA CYS A 315 -33.51 -11.08 15.32
C CYS A 315 -33.29 -11.43 16.79
N THR A 316 -34.26 -11.07 17.63
CA THR A 316 -34.37 -11.57 19.01
C THR A 316 -35.73 -12.20 19.19
N SER A 317 -35.83 -13.27 19.98
CA SER A 317 -37.04 -14.06 20.12
C SER A 317 -37.39 -14.37 21.57
N ARG A 318 -38.70 -14.47 21.83
CA ARG A 318 -39.23 -14.94 23.12
C ARG A 318 -40.59 -15.60 22.96
N GLY A 319 -40.78 -16.74 23.64
CA GLY A 319 -42.04 -17.47 23.66
C GLY A 319 -42.54 -17.88 22.27
N GLY A 320 -41.64 -18.01 21.29
CA GLY A 320 -41.98 -18.29 19.89
C GLY A 320 -42.49 -17.07 19.12
N THR A 321 -42.05 -15.87 19.50
CA THR A 321 -42.26 -14.64 18.74
C THR A 321 -40.93 -13.94 18.52
N ALA A 322 -40.56 -13.68 17.26
CA ALA A 322 -39.35 -12.93 16.91
C ALA A 322 -39.63 -11.46 16.60
N THR A 323 -38.64 -10.62 16.84
CA THR A 323 -38.55 -9.27 16.27
C THR A 323 -37.24 -9.18 15.51
N CYS A 324 -37.36 -8.93 14.21
CA CYS A 324 -36.26 -8.91 13.26
C CYS A 324 -36.15 -7.54 12.61
N VAL A 325 -34.92 -7.09 12.41
CA VAL A 325 -34.58 -5.94 11.57
C VAL A 325 -33.47 -6.32 10.60
N SER A 326 -33.28 -5.51 9.57
CA SER A 326 -32.22 -5.73 8.60
C SER A 326 -31.72 -4.44 7.96
N THR A 327 -30.54 -4.55 7.37
CA THR A 327 -29.88 -3.51 6.57
C THR A 327 -29.26 -4.15 5.32
N PRO A 328 -29.16 -3.43 4.18
CA PRO A 328 -28.49 -3.95 2.99
C PRO A 328 -27.04 -4.36 3.25
N THR A 329 -26.57 -5.35 2.50
CA THR A 329 -25.18 -5.81 2.52
C THR A 329 -24.77 -6.31 1.13
N THR A 330 -23.48 -6.57 0.95
CA THR A 330 -22.88 -6.94 -0.32
C THR A 330 -22.05 -8.22 -0.18
N ALA A 331 -21.78 -8.86 -1.33
CA ALA A 331 -20.99 -10.08 -1.40
C ALA A 331 -19.55 -9.78 -1.81
N ASN A 332 -18.65 -10.72 -1.53
CA ASN A 332 -17.23 -10.71 -1.92
C ASN A 332 -16.38 -9.61 -1.29
N GLU A 333 -16.84 -8.97 -0.22
CA GLU A 333 -16.08 -8.02 0.59
C GLU A 333 -16.33 -8.25 2.09
N TRP A 334 -15.40 -7.77 2.91
CA TRP A 334 -15.47 -7.92 4.37
C TRP A 334 -16.43 -6.91 4.97
N HIS A 335 -17.39 -7.40 5.74
CA HIS A 335 -18.32 -6.62 6.54
C HIS A 335 -18.24 -6.97 8.01
N HIS A 336 -18.57 -6.01 8.87
CA HIS A 336 -18.73 -6.23 10.31
C HIS A 336 -20.20 -6.12 10.69
N VAL A 337 -20.70 -7.04 11.51
CA VAL A 337 -22.05 -6.97 12.07
C VAL A 337 -21.98 -6.99 13.58
N ALA A 338 -22.78 -6.14 14.25
CA ALA A 338 -22.97 -6.20 15.69
C ALA A 338 -24.47 -6.09 16.03
N LEU A 339 -24.99 -7.09 16.75
CA LEU A 339 -26.34 -7.09 17.28
C LEU A 339 -26.29 -6.75 18.77
N VAL A 340 -26.75 -5.54 19.11
CA VAL A 340 -26.92 -5.09 20.50
C VAL A 340 -28.34 -5.42 20.94
N TRP A 341 -28.47 -6.41 21.80
CA TRP A 341 -29.72 -6.88 22.37
C TRP A 341 -29.90 -6.35 23.80
N ALA A 342 -30.87 -5.46 24.00
CA ALA A 342 -31.36 -5.06 25.31
C ALA A 342 -32.79 -5.55 25.53
N GLU A 343 -33.03 -6.33 26.60
CA GLU A 343 -34.34 -6.94 26.87
C GLU A 343 -35.45 -5.91 27.09
N SER A 344 -36.58 -6.06 26.39
CA SER A 344 -37.75 -5.17 26.52
C SER A 344 -37.40 -3.67 26.34
N ALA A 345 -36.26 -3.39 25.72
CA ALA A 345 -35.68 -2.07 25.56
C ALA A 345 -35.24 -1.87 24.11
N THR A 346 -34.67 -0.71 23.80
CA THR A 346 -34.18 -0.44 22.45
C THR A 346 -32.94 -1.27 22.18
N SER A 347 -32.99 -2.05 21.11
CA SER A 347 -31.92 -2.86 20.55
C SER A 347 -31.51 -2.31 19.19
N TYR A 348 -30.32 -2.68 18.73
CA TYR A 348 -29.72 -2.13 17.51
C TYR A 348 -29.03 -3.21 16.70
N LEU A 349 -29.17 -3.13 15.38
CA LEU A 349 -28.36 -3.84 14.41
C LEU A 349 -27.39 -2.84 13.78
N TYR A 350 -26.10 -3.01 14.04
CA TYR A 350 -25.04 -2.25 13.40
C TYR A 350 -24.44 -3.05 12.25
N HIS A 351 -24.12 -2.37 11.17
CA HIS A 351 -23.43 -2.93 10.00
C HIS A 351 -22.35 -1.96 9.57
N ASP A 352 -21.11 -2.46 9.47
CA ASP A 352 -19.92 -1.68 9.16
C ASP A 352 -19.70 -0.48 10.10
N GLY A 353 -19.97 -0.70 11.39
CA GLY A 353 -19.83 0.28 12.47
C GLY A 353 -21.05 1.20 12.66
N GLU A 354 -21.86 1.37 11.62
CA GLU A 354 -22.98 2.31 11.58
C GLU A 354 -24.30 1.67 12.02
N GLU A 355 -25.22 2.46 12.57
CA GLU A 355 -26.56 1.98 12.95
C GLU A 355 -27.38 1.67 11.70
N GLY A 356 -27.58 0.37 11.39
CA GLY A 356 -28.39 -0.07 10.27
C GLY A 356 -29.89 -0.09 10.58
N ALA A 357 -30.25 -0.52 11.79
CA ALA A 357 -31.64 -0.53 12.23
C ALA A 357 -31.79 -0.57 13.76
N THR A 358 -32.94 -0.12 14.25
CA THR A 358 -33.32 -0.17 15.67
C THR A 358 -34.67 -0.88 15.86
N PHE A 359 -34.85 -1.55 16.99
CA PHE A 359 -36.07 -2.27 17.35
C PHE A 359 -36.22 -2.43 18.87
N THR A 360 -37.33 -3.02 19.31
CA THR A 360 -37.49 -3.42 20.72
C THR A 360 -37.08 -4.87 20.89
N GLY A 361 -36.01 -5.12 21.64
CA GLY A 361 -35.53 -6.46 21.93
C GLY A 361 -36.56 -7.29 22.70
N GLN A 362 -36.68 -8.58 22.35
CA GLN A 362 -37.47 -9.53 23.13
C GLN A 362 -36.75 -9.91 24.44
N ASP A 363 -37.44 -10.40 25.47
CA ASP A 363 -36.76 -10.80 26.72
C ASP A 363 -35.93 -12.07 26.52
N ASN A 364 -34.67 -12.06 26.97
CA ASN A 364 -33.80 -13.23 27.03
C ASN A 364 -34.15 -14.09 28.24
N SER A 365 -35.11 -14.99 28.05
CA SER A 365 -35.37 -16.02 29.06
C SER A 365 -34.50 -17.23 28.79
N SER A 366 -33.94 -17.81 29.86
CA SER A 366 -33.11 -19.02 29.79
C SER A 366 -33.72 -20.06 28.85
N HIS A 367 -32.88 -20.56 27.97
CA HIS A 367 -33.19 -21.57 26.99
C HIS A 367 -32.13 -22.68 27.04
N GLY A 368 -32.41 -23.82 26.42
CA GLY A 368 -31.46 -24.93 26.27
C GLY A 368 -31.40 -25.36 24.81
N GLY A 369 -31.49 -24.37 23.92
CA GLY A 369 -31.45 -24.56 22.47
C GLY A 369 -30.00 -24.53 22.02
N THR A 370 -29.69 -25.32 21.00
CA THR A 370 -28.33 -25.46 20.47
C THR A 370 -27.86 -24.17 19.82
N SER A 371 -26.64 -23.75 20.08
CA SER A 371 -26.06 -22.53 19.50
C SER A 371 -24.87 -22.85 18.57
N ALA A 372 -24.72 -22.09 17.49
CA ALA A 372 -23.66 -22.28 16.50
C ALA A 372 -23.27 -21.01 15.72
N VAL A 373 -22.07 -21.04 15.11
CA VAL A 373 -21.59 -20.07 14.13
C VAL A 373 -21.45 -20.74 12.76
N GLY A 374 -21.86 -20.02 11.71
CA GLY A 374 -21.74 -20.36 10.29
C GLY A 374 -22.72 -21.41 9.75
N ASN A 375 -23.61 -21.93 10.61
CA ASN A 375 -24.79 -22.69 10.21
C ASN A 375 -25.81 -22.72 11.36
N LEU A 376 -26.97 -23.31 11.09
CA LEU A 376 -27.95 -23.64 12.10
C LEU A 376 -27.59 -24.96 12.81
N ALA A 377 -27.57 -25.00 14.14
CA ALA A 377 -27.35 -26.25 14.88
C ALA A 377 -28.64 -27.00 15.24
N GLY A 378 -29.77 -26.29 15.29
CA GLY A 378 -31.04 -26.85 15.70
C GLY A 378 -32.21 -26.14 15.05
N ASN A 379 -32.75 -25.12 15.72
CA ASN A 379 -33.86 -24.36 15.16
C ASN A 379 -33.74 -22.88 15.52
N ALA A 380 -34.01 -22.00 14.56
CA ALA A 380 -34.03 -20.55 14.79
C ALA A 380 -35.40 -19.97 14.43
N LEU A 381 -35.69 -18.79 14.96
CA LEU A 381 -36.88 -18.02 14.60
C LEU A 381 -36.46 -16.81 13.75
N VAL A 382 -36.86 -16.81 12.49
CA VAL A 382 -36.47 -15.81 11.48
C VAL A 382 -37.70 -15.07 10.95
N GLN A 383 -37.50 -14.02 10.15
CA GLN A 383 -38.59 -13.35 9.46
C GLN A 383 -39.11 -14.22 8.29
N GLN A 384 -40.44 -14.27 8.11
CA GLN A 384 -41.06 -14.86 6.92
C GLN A 384 -40.60 -14.16 5.64
N ILE A 385 -40.45 -14.91 4.55
CA ILE A 385 -40.00 -14.39 3.24
C ILE A 385 -40.84 -13.20 2.77
N ASP A 386 -42.16 -13.23 3.01
CA ASP A 386 -43.08 -12.15 2.63
C ASP A 386 -43.12 -10.98 3.62
N GLY A 387 -42.31 -11.04 4.69
CA GLY A 387 -42.23 -10.05 5.77
C GLY A 387 -43.47 -9.98 6.65
N SER A 388 -44.43 -10.91 6.53
CA SER A 388 -45.73 -10.83 7.21
C SER A 388 -45.71 -11.25 8.67
N GLY A 389 -44.62 -11.86 9.13
CA GLY A 389 -44.43 -12.33 10.49
C GLY A 389 -43.12 -13.08 10.65
N ASP A 390 -43.08 -13.97 11.62
CA ASP A 390 -41.97 -14.84 11.97
C ASP A 390 -42.25 -16.30 11.60
N GLU A 391 -41.20 -17.07 11.35
CA GLU A 391 -41.26 -18.51 11.08
C GLU A 391 -40.09 -19.24 11.72
N GLY A 392 -40.36 -20.47 12.17
CA GLY A 392 -39.33 -21.36 12.70
C GLY A 392 -38.67 -22.12 11.56
N ILE A 393 -37.35 -22.00 11.44
CA ILE A 393 -36.53 -22.82 10.56
C ILE A 393 -35.84 -23.91 11.38
N THR A 394 -35.67 -25.08 10.77
CA THR A 394 -35.09 -26.27 11.42
C THR A 394 -33.91 -26.75 10.59
N TYR A 395 -32.83 -27.13 11.27
CA TYR A 395 -31.66 -27.74 10.66
C TYR A 395 -32.07 -29.03 9.93
N ASP A 396 -31.78 -29.08 8.63
CA ASP A 396 -31.97 -30.27 7.80
C ASP A 396 -30.77 -30.47 6.89
N SER A 397 -29.82 -31.28 7.35
CA SER A 397 -28.73 -31.80 6.51
C SER A 397 -27.93 -30.71 5.77
N GLY A 398 -27.56 -29.64 6.47
CA GLY A 398 -26.81 -28.52 5.91
C GLY A 398 -27.63 -27.40 5.27
N ALA A 399 -28.96 -27.41 5.43
CA ALA A 399 -29.79 -26.26 5.12
C ALA A 399 -29.36 -25.03 5.95
N TYR A 400 -29.34 -23.87 5.30
CA TYR A 400 -28.95 -22.57 5.87
C TYR A 400 -27.48 -22.39 6.25
N SER A 401 -26.58 -23.20 5.68
CA SER A 401 -25.13 -22.95 5.74
C SER A 401 -24.79 -21.56 5.25
N PHE A 402 -23.86 -20.92 5.95
CA PHE A 402 -23.21 -19.73 5.45
C PHE A 402 -22.15 -20.10 4.41
N ASP A 403 -22.19 -19.43 3.26
CA ASP A 403 -21.25 -19.58 2.15
C ASP A 403 -20.28 -18.40 2.15
N GLY A 404 -19.09 -18.61 2.70
CA GLY A 404 -18.06 -17.59 2.83
C GLY A 404 -17.32 -17.65 4.16
N ILE A 405 -16.57 -16.59 4.47
CA ILE A 405 -15.58 -16.58 5.56
C ILE A 405 -16.13 -15.84 6.79
N ILE A 406 -15.96 -16.41 7.99
CA ILE A 406 -16.27 -15.77 9.29
C ILE A 406 -14.99 -15.60 10.11
N ASP A 407 -14.86 -14.42 10.71
CA ASP A 407 -13.72 -14.06 11.55
C ASP A 407 -14.15 -13.26 12.79
N GLU A 408 -13.31 -13.24 13.83
CA GLU A 408 -13.44 -12.38 15.02
C GLU A 408 -14.81 -12.47 15.72
N PHE A 409 -15.26 -13.69 16.06
CA PHE A 409 -16.54 -13.87 16.77
C PHE A 409 -16.42 -13.48 18.24
N ARG A 410 -17.24 -12.50 18.66
CA ARG A 410 -17.20 -11.97 20.03
C ARG A 410 -18.59 -11.77 20.60
N VAL A 411 -18.71 -12.04 21.91
CA VAL A 411 -19.94 -11.84 22.68
C VAL A 411 -19.61 -11.20 24.02
N THR A 412 -20.32 -10.13 24.36
CA THR A 412 -20.26 -9.50 25.69
C THR A 412 -21.65 -9.35 26.28
N ASN A 413 -21.77 -9.53 27.60
CA ASN A 413 -23.01 -9.25 28.34
C ASN A 413 -23.08 -7.76 28.76
N THR A 414 -22.69 -6.88 27.85
CA THR A 414 -22.68 -5.42 27.97
C THR A 414 -23.36 -4.81 26.75
N GLU A 415 -24.11 -3.73 26.95
CA GLU A 415 -24.62 -2.89 25.86
C GLU A 415 -23.47 -1.99 25.36
N LEU A 416 -22.79 -2.41 24.28
CA LEU A 416 -21.72 -1.60 23.70
C LEU A 416 -22.31 -0.34 23.05
N SER A 417 -21.70 0.81 23.32
CA SER A 417 -22.16 2.08 22.75
C SER A 417 -21.90 2.16 21.25
N ALA A 418 -22.67 2.98 20.53
CA ALA A 418 -22.46 3.26 19.11
C ALA A 418 -21.01 3.67 18.79
N ASN A 419 -20.44 4.58 19.58
CA ASN A 419 -19.04 5.00 19.41
C ASN A 419 -18.07 3.84 19.63
N PHE A 420 -18.33 2.94 20.58
CA PHE A 420 -17.46 1.78 20.80
C PHE A 420 -17.49 0.86 19.57
N ILE A 421 -18.68 0.52 19.07
CA ILE A 421 -18.86 -0.35 17.90
C ILE A 421 -18.24 0.26 16.64
N GLN A 422 -18.48 1.55 16.39
CA GLN A 422 -17.88 2.25 15.25
C GLN A 422 -16.35 2.28 15.34
N ASN A 423 -15.80 2.53 16.53
CA ASN A 423 -14.36 2.54 16.71
C ASN A 423 -13.74 1.15 16.62
N THR A 424 -14.43 0.09 17.07
CA THR A 424 -14.02 -1.30 16.83
C THR A 424 -13.96 -1.58 15.34
N TYR A 425 -14.99 -1.21 14.58
CA TYR A 425 -14.97 -1.33 13.12
C TYR A 425 -13.83 -0.55 12.48
N ASN A 426 -13.63 0.72 12.86
CA ASN A 426 -12.56 1.55 12.29
C ASN A 426 -11.15 0.99 12.62
N ALA A 427 -10.97 0.46 13.84
CA ALA A 427 -9.74 -0.19 14.28
C ALA A 427 -9.42 -1.44 13.46
N GLU A 428 -10.43 -2.21 13.09
CA GLU A 428 -10.25 -3.53 12.48
C GLU A 428 -10.37 -3.51 10.96
N LYS A 429 -11.11 -2.55 10.39
CA LYS A 429 -11.27 -2.39 8.94
C LYS A 429 -9.93 -2.23 8.26
N ASN A 430 -9.07 -1.37 8.81
CA ASN A 430 -7.71 -1.14 8.35
C ASN A 430 -6.80 -0.91 9.56
N PRO A 431 -6.25 -1.98 10.17
CA PRO A 431 -5.48 -1.90 11.42
C PRO A 431 -4.36 -0.87 11.41
N THR A 432 -3.67 -0.74 10.26
CA THR A 432 -2.56 0.19 10.04
C THR A 432 -2.99 1.64 9.81
N SER A 433 -4.29 1.91 9.61
CA SER A 433 -4.85 3.26 9.46
C SER A 433 -5.22 3.90 10.79
N LEU A 434 -5.67 3.10 11.77
CA LEU A 434 -5.92 3.57 13.13
C LEU A 434 -4.64 3.51 13.98
N THR A 435 -3.88 2.41 13.96
CA THR A 435 -2.60 2.34 14.68
C THR A 435 -1.44 2.38 13.72
N CYS A 436 -0.43 3.18 14.04
CA CYS A 436 0.75 3.31 13.21
C CYS A 436 2.02 3.21 14.06
N SER A 437 3.06 2.61 13.49
CA SER A 437 4.40 2.67 14.08
C SER A 437 4.90 4.11 13.98
N GLY A 438 5.09 4.78 15.12
CA GLY A 438 5.38 6.22 15.15
C GLY A 438 4.13 7.09 15.33
N ILE A 439 4.05 8.19 14.58
CA ILE A 439 2.99 9.22 14.67
C ILE A 439 2.04 9.08 13.48
N CYS A 440 0.73 9.01 13.76
CA CYS A 440 -0.27 8.96 12.70
C CYS A 440 -0.52 10.38 12.24
N LEU A 441 -0.25 10.67 10.96
CA LEU A 441 -0.61 11.94 10.34
C LEU A 441 -2.05 11.85 9.90
N SER A 442 -2.86 12.79 10.37
CA SER A 442 -4.25 12.83 9.99
C SER A 442 -4.85 14.21 10.13
N GLU A 443 -5.56 14.61 9.09
CA GLU A 443 -6.22 15.89 9.00
C GLU A 443 -7.71 15.66 9.33
N THR A 444 -8.23 16.28 10.40
CA THR A 444 -9.68 16.33 10.67
C THR A 444 -10.23 17.73 10.57
N LEU A 445 -11.28 17.86 9.77
CA LEU A 445 -12.23 18.95 9.82
C LEU A 445 -13.34 18.60 10.82
N SER A 446 -13.43 19.35 11.92
CA SER A 446 -14.52 19.26 12.91
C SER A 446 -15.37 20.53 12.81
N LEU A 447 -16.67 20.35 12.53
CA LEU A 447 -17.68 21.42 12.57
C LEU A 447 -18.62 21.13 13.75
N THR A 448 -18.81 22.10 14.64
CA THR A 448 -19.80 21.99 15.72
C THR A 448 -20.72 23.21 15.71
N ASP A 449 -21.99 22.99 15.37
CA ASP A 449 -23.04 24.00 15.50
C ASP A 449 -23.57 23.98 16.95
N ASP A 450 -23.40 25.08 17.69
CA ASP A 450 -24.08 25.28 18.98
C ASP A 450 -25.06 26.46 18.92
N ALA A 451 -26.36 26.14 18.98
CA ALA A 451 -27.43 27.13 19.05
C ALA A 451 -27.99 27.17 20.47
N SER A 452 -27.52 28.13 21.28
CA SER A 452 -28.17 28.45 22.56
C SER A 452 -29.03 29.72 22.45
N GLY A 453 -30.35 29.59 22.64
CA GLY A 453 -31.28 30.72 22.63
C GLY A 453 -32.60 30.46 23.34
N ALA A 454 -32.90 31.26 24.37
CA ALA A 454 -34.21 31.30 25.02
C ALA A 454 -35.20 32.16 24.20
N PHE A 455 -36.39 31.61 23.94
CA PHE A 455 -37.40 32.24 23.09
C PHE A 455 -38.08 33.46 23.74
N GLY A 456 -37.91 34.62 23.11
CA GLY A 456 -38.59 35.89 23.44
C GLY A 456 -38.65 36.82 22.22
N ASP A 457 -39.69 37.65 22.15
CA ASP A 457 -40.25 38.32 20.96
C ASP A 457 -39.39 39.44 20.33
N THR A 458 -38.05 39.39 20.39
CA THR A 458 -37.13 40.29 19.65
C THR A 458 -35.65 39.84 19.79
N THR A 459 -35.35 38.55 19.71
CA THR A 459 -33.96 38.07 19.86
C THR A 459 -33.20 38.14 18.53
N ILE A 460 -32.10 38.91 18.50
CA ILE A 460 -31.05 38.78 17.48
C ILE A 460 -30.17 37.61 17.91
N ILE A 461 -30.10 36.57 17.08
CA ILE A 461 -29.19 35.43 17.24
C ILE A 461 -27.81 35.88 16.76
N PHE A 462 -26.80 35.80 17.63
CA PHE A 462 -25.41 35.93 17.23
C PHE A 462 -24.84 34.53 17.08
N LEU A 463 -24.45 34.18 15.87
CA LEU A 463 -23.65 32.99 15.57
C LEU A 463 -22.18 33.38 15.75
N TYR A 464 -21.40 32.54 16.43
CA TYR A 464 -19.95 32.69 16.51
C TYR A 464 -19.34 31.37 16.06
N ASP A 465 -18.59 31.40 14.97
CA ASP A 465 -17.68 30.32 14.59
C ASP A 465 -16.29 30.63 15.15
N THR A 466 -15.67 29.63 15.76
CA THR A 466 -14.25 29.69 16.11
C THR A 466 -13.52 28.56 15.40
N LEU A 467 -12.66 28.95 14.45
CA LEU A 467 -11.70 28.09 13.75
C LEU A 467 -10.37 28.13 14.50
N THR A 468 -9.83 26.96 14.87
CA THR A 468 -8.47 26.84 15.42
C THR A 468 -7.66 25.91 14.54
N LEU A 469 -6.58 26.45 13.96
CA LEU A 469 -5.59 25.72 13.18
C LEU A 469 -4.31 25.61 14.04
N THR A 470 -3.83 24.39 14.28
CA THR A 470 -2.55 24.17 14.95
C THR A 470 -1.69 23.26 14.07
N ASP A 471 -0.70 23.84 13.41
CA ASP A 471 0.33 23.11 12.70
C ASP A 471 1.47 22.77 13.69
N SER A 472 1.85 21.50 13.77
CA SER A 472 2.99 21.08 14.60
C SER A 472 3.89 20.12 13.85
N VAL A 473 4.94 20.68 13.26
CA VAL A 473 6.07 19.92 12.71
C VAL A 473 6.95 19.48 13.87
N SER A 474 7.05 18.17 14.12
CA SER A 474 8.06 17.60 15.00
C SER A 474 8.94 16.59 14.26
N THR A 475 10.25 16.69 14.51
CA THR A 475 11.32 15.97 13.82
C THR A 475 11.39 14.50 14.25
N ILE A 476 11.09 13.57 13.34
CA ILE A 476 11.30 12.13 13.54
C ILE A 476 12.78 11.79 13.24
N SER A 477 13.43 11.02 14.13
CA SER A 477 14.80 10.53 13.93
C SER A 477 14.83 9.42 12.89
N ASN A 478 15.73 9.54 11.92
CA ASN A 478 15.75 8.76 10.68
C ASN A 478 16.91 7.75 10.68
N ALA A 479 16.59 6.46 10.56
CA ALA A 479 17.56 5.36 10.63
C ALA A 479 18.40 5.22 9.34
N ASN A 480 17.84 5.59 8.18
CA ASN A 480 18.51 5.52 6.87
C ASN A 480 19.23 6.83 6.51
N PHE A 481 18.72 7.97 6.97
CA PHE A 481 19.37 9.28 6.85
C PHE A 481 19.44 9.95 8.23
N PRO A 482 20.55 9.75 8.97
CA PRO A 482 20.72 10.33 10.31
C PRO A 482 20.42 11.83 10.35
N ASP A 483 20.09 12.38 11.52
CA ASP A 483 19.79 13.83 11.73
C ASP A 483 20.86 14.80 11.20
N SER A 484 22.04 14.30 10.86
CA SER A 484 23.09 15.05 10.18
C SER A 484 22.72 15.48 8.75
N TRP A 485 21.78 14.78 8.10
CA TRP A 485 21.25 15.14 6.79
C TRP A 485 20.18 16.21 6.92
N SER A 486 20.36 17.29 6.16
CA SER A 486 19.30 18.27 5.94
C SER A 486 18.33 17.73 4.88
N LYS A 487 17.07 18.18 4.91
CA LYS A 487 16.03 17.68 4.01
C LYS A 487 15.06 18.76 3.59
N LYS A 488 14.48 18.60 2.40
CA LYS A 488 13.43 19.45 1.84
C LYS A 488 12.31 18.56 1.33
N LEU A 489 11.07 18.93 1.64
CA LEU A 489 9.88 18.26 1.12
C LEU A 489 9.60 18.75 -0.29
N LEU A 490 9.37 17.79 -1.18
CA LEU A 490 8.88 17.95 -2.54
C LEU A 490 7.55 17.19 -2.67
N SER A 491 6.76 17.52 -3.67
CA SER A 491 5.53 16.76 -3.95
C SER A 491 5.21 16.78 -5.43
N THR A 492 4.59 15.72 -5.94
CA THR A 492 4.06 15.69 -7.31
C THR A 492 2.75 16.48 -7.39
N ASN A 493 2.39 16.93 -8.59
CA ASN A 493 1.12 17.59 -8.87
C ASN A 493 0.13 16.59 -9.49
N SER A 494 -0.86 16.12 -8.72
CA SER A 494 -1.83 15.11 -9.17
C SER A 494 -2.65 15.57 -10.36
N ALA A 495 -2.88 16.87 -10.53
CA ALA A 495 -3.57 17.43 -11.70
C ALA A 495 -2.81 17.20 -13.02
N LEU A 496 -1.54 16.78 -12.97
CA LEU A 496 -0.71 16.41 -14.12
C LEU A 496 -0.46 14.90 -14.20
N VAL A 497 -1.03 14.11 -13.27
CA VAL A 497 -1.05 12.64 -13.31
C VAL A 497 -2.31 12.22 -14.07
N ALA A 498 -2.11 11.49 -15.16
CA ALA A 498 -3.20 11.05 -16.02
C ALA A 498 -3.75 9.69 -15.58
N GLY A 499 -5.03 9.44 -15.87
CA GLY A 499 -5.69 8.17 -15.59
C GLY A 499 -6.82 8.30 -14.56
N SER A 500 -7.15 7.18 -13.93
CA SER A 500 -8.24 7.08 -12.94
C SER A 500 -7.88 6.11 -11.80
N ALA A 501 -6.59 5.82 -11.63
CA ALA A 501 -6.05 4.90 -10.63
C ALA A 501 -4.54 5.16 -10.50
N ASP A 502 -3.98 4.82 -9.35
CA ASP A 502 -2.56 5.00 -9.04
C ASP A 502 -1.64 4.29 -10.03
N LEU A 503 -0.51 4.94 -10.31
CA LEU A 503 0.54 4.39 -11.15
C LEU A 503 1.68 3.87 -10.28
N ASN A 504 2.02 2.59 -10.45
CA ASN A 504 3.12 1.99 -9.69
C ASN A 504 4.47 2.18 -10.39
N ASN A 505 5.57 2.27 -9.63
CA ASN A 505 6.96 2.32 -10.10
C ASN A 505 7.19 3.34 -11.23
N VAL A 506 6.84 4.61 -11.00
CA VAL A 506 6.92 5.68 -12.00
C VAL A 506 8.21 6.47 -11.82
N PRO A 507 9.13 6.48 -12.80
CA PRO A 507 10.23 7.43 -12.84
C PRO A 507 9.68 8.84 -13.14
N ILE A 508 9.92 9.78 -12.23
CA ILE A 508 9.56 11.20 -12.40
C ILE A 508 10.83 12.05 -12.46
N LEU A 509 10.78 13.14 -13.21
CA LEU A 509 11.89 14.07 -13.34
C LEU A 509 11.81 15.14 -12.24
N VAL A 510 12.86 15.23 -11.43
CA VAL A 510 13.07 16.28 -10.45
C VAL A 510 14.09 17.28 -11.00
N LYS A 511 13.65 18.51 -11.21
CA LYS A 511 14.49 19.62 -11.64
C LYS A 511 14.51 20.74 -10.60
N LEU A 512 15.68 21.02 -10.06
CA LEU A 512 15.90 22.12 -9.11
C LEU A 512 16.95 23.06 -9.72
N THR A 513 16.68 24.35 -9.77
CA THR A 513 17.59 25.34 -10.39
C THR A 513 18.13 26.29 -9.33
N ASP A 514 19.46 26.45 -9.30
CA ASP A 514 20.19 27.37 -8.40
C ASP A 514 19.73 27.26 -6.94
N ASP A 515 19.56 26.02 -6.45
CA ASP A 515 19.07 25.75 -5.10
C ASP A 515 20.22 25.92 -4.08
N PRO A 516 20.13 26.88 -3.14
CA PRO A 516 21.20 27.15 -2.18
C PRO A 516 21.49 25.96 -1.26
N ASP A 517 20.50 25.09 -1.04
CA ASP A 517 20.64 23.91 -0.20
C ASP A 517 21.47 22.81 -0.88
N LEU A 518 21.62 22.90 -2.20
CA LEU A 518 22.35 21.94 -3.02
C LEU A 518 23.73 22.46 -3.45
N SER A 519 24.31 23.44 -2.75
CA SER A 519 25.67 23.90 -3.04
C SER A 519 26.70 22.78 -2.98
N LEU A 520 27.84 22.95 -3.67
CA LEU A 520 28.97 22.02 -3.68
C LEU A 520 29.47 21.66 -2.27
N THR A 521 29.33 22.59 -1.32
CA THR A 521 29.71 22.33 0.09
C THR A 521 28.71 21.44 0.84
N SER A 522 27.45 21.46 0.41
CA SER A 522 26.35 20.69 0.99
C SER A 522 26.32 19.25 0.47
N VAL A 523 26.48 19.08 -0.84
CA VAL A 523 26.27 17.78 -1.50
C VAL A 523 27.53 17.18 -2.13
N GLY A 524 28.64 17.91 -2.17
CA GLY A 524 29.89 17.44 -2.77
C GLY A 524 29.90 17.48 -4.29
N GLU A 525 31.03 17.08 -4.90
CA GLU A 525 31.19 17.03 -6.35
C GLU A 525 30.15 16.08 -6.99
N LYS A 526 29.65 16.45 -8.17
CA LYS A 526 28.65 15.67 -8.92
C LYS A 526 27.36 15.33 -8.14
N GLY A 527 27.04 16.06 -7.07
CA GLY A 527 25.83 15.82 -6.27
C GLY A 527 25.86 14.51 -5.47
N MET A 528 27.04 13.95 -5.19
CA MET A 528 27.20 12.62 -4.54
C MET A 528 26.52 12.49 -3.17
N GLY A 529 26.23 13.61 -2.50
CA GLY A 529 25.50 13.73 -1.25
C GLY A 529 24.02 14.11 -1.41
N ILE A 530 23.40 13.87 -2.58
CA ILE A 530 21.95 14.01 -2.80
C ILE A 530 21.29 12.66 -2.63
N ARG A 531 20.18 12.58 -1.89
CA ARG A 531 19.37 11.36 -1.75
C ARG A 531 17.89 11.69 -1.77
N PHE A 532 17.05 10.68 -2.02
CA PHE A 532 15.61 10.82 -1.97
C PHE A 532 14.99 9.80 -1.03
N SER A 533 13.89 10.17 -0.36
CA SER A 533 13.08 9.24 0.41
C SER A 533 11.59 9.48 0.22
N SER A 534 10.77 8.45 0.41
CA SER A 534 9.32 8.60 0.53
C SER A 534 8.94 9.45 1.76
N SER A 535 7.66 9.77 1.90
CA SER A 535 7.10 10.38 3.11
C SER A 535 7.30 9.52 4.38
N THR A 536 7.40 8.20 4.21
CA THR A 536 7.69 7.19 5.25
C THR A 536 9.19 6.96 5.50
N TRP A 537 10.08 7.74 4.87
CA TRP A 537 11.55 7.64 4.98
C TRP A 537 12.20 6.44 4.29
N ASP A 538 11.46 5.74 3.43
CA ASP A 538 12.02 4.68 2.59
C ASP A 538 12.93 5.28 1.52
N PHE A 539 14.10 4.68 1.30
CA PHE A 539 15.02 5.13 0.26
C PHE A 539 14.35 4.99 -1.11
N LEU A 540 14.30 6.08 -1.87
CA LEU A 540 13.83 6.05 -3.25
C LEU A 540 15.02 5.86 -4.18
N ASP A 541 14.87 4.95 -5.14
CA ASP A 541 15.84 4.85 -6.23
C ASP A 541 15.81 6.15 -7.03
N PHE A 542 17.00 6.67 -7.34
CA PHE A 542 17.15 7.89 -8.10
C PHE A 542 18.38 7.79 -8.99
N GLU A 543 18.43 8.55 -10.08
CA GLU A 543 19.58 8.70 -10.95
C GLU A 543 19.82 10.20 -11.14
N ILE A 544 21.06 10.65 -10.95
CA ILE A 544 21.43 12.04 -11.20
C ILE A 544 21.96 12.12 -12.63
N GLU A 545 21.18 12.73 -13.51
CA GLU A 545 21.57 12.94 -14.90
C GLU A 545 22.50 14.16 -15.02
N ARG A 546 22.18 15.23 -14.28
CA ARG A 546 23.01 16.44 -14.26
C ARG A 546 23.02 17.10 -12.90
N TYR A 547 24.21 17.47 -12.45
CA TYR A 547 24.40 18.34 -11.32
C TYR A 547 25.49 19.37 -11.64
N ASP A 548 25.12 20.64 -11.56
CA ASP A 548 26.04 21.77 -11.66
C ASP A 548 25.92 22.60 -10.39
N GLY A 549 26.99 22.76 -9.63
CA GLY A 549 26.93 23.56 -8.40
C GLY A 549 28.24 24.24 -8.07
N ASP A 550 28.14 25.33 -7.33
CA ASP A 550 29.26 26.11 -6.84
C ASP A 550 29.23 26.25 -5.30
N ALA A 551 29.95 27.23 -4.76
CA ALA A 551 30.01 27.43 -3.31
C ALA A 551 28.71 27.98 -2.70
N THR A 552 27.80 28.52 -3.52
CA THR A 552 26.57 29.19 -3.09
C THR A 552 25.31 28.42 -3.40
N ASP A 553 25.24 27.70 -4.52
CA ASP A 553 24.04 26.99 -4.95
C ASP A 553 24.36 25.79 -5.86
N GLY A 554 23.34 25.00 -6.16
CA GLY A 554 23.42 23.88 -7.10
C GLY A 554 22.13 23.67 -7.88
N SER A 555 22.28 23.36 -9.16
CA SER A 555 21.23 22.94 -10.07
C SER A 555 21.27 21.42 -10.24
N LEU A 556 20.11 20.77 -10.15
CA LEU A 556 19.91 19.32 -10.19
C LEU A 556 18.90 18.96 -11.27
N VAL A 557 19.23 17.94 -12.06
CA VAL A 557 18.31 17.14 -12.88
C VAL A 557 18.49 15.69 -12.45
N ALA A 558 17.44 15.11 -11.89
CA ALA A 558 17.47 13.75 -11.40
C ALA A 558 16.16 13.01 -11.68
N TRP A 559 16.28 11.74 -12.06
CA TRP A 559 15.16 10.81 -12.13
C TRP A 559 14.94 10.22 -10.75
N VAL A 560 13.69 10.16 -10.28
CA VAL A 560 13.33 9.56 -8.99
C VAL A 560 12.20 8.57 -9.22
N LYS A 561 12.36 7.33 -8.78
CA LYS A 561 11.31 6.31 -8.88
C LYS A 561 10.34 6.45 -7.73
N ILE A 562 9.09 6.78 -8.04
CA ILE A 562 7.97 6.79 -7.09
C ILE A 562 7.30 5.40 -7.11
N PRO A 563 7.29 4.65 -5.98
CA PRO A 563 6.72 3.30 -5.94
C PRO A 563 5.22 3.26 -6.25
N THR A 564 4.48 4.24 -5.74
CA THR A 564 3.05 4.45 -6.00
C THR A 564 2.82 5.95 -6.13
N LEU A 565 2.50 6.37 -7.36
CA LEU A 565 2.16 7.74 -7.70
C LEU A 565 0.64 7.85 -7.75
N ASP A 566 0.11 8.62 -6.82
CA ASP A 566 -1.32 8.81 -6.64
C ASP A 566 -1.91 9.64 -7.79
N PHE A 567 -3.09 9.24 -8.28
CA PHE A 567 -3.73 9.89 -9.41
C PHE A 567 -4.62 11.07 -9.02
N ASP A 568 -5.17 11.11 -7.81
CA ASP A 568 -6.04 12.20 -7.33
C ASP A 568 -5.39 13.07 -6.25
N ASP A 569 -4.37 12.58 -5.55
CA ASP A 569 -3.64 13.34 -4.53
C ASP A 569 -2.15 13.59 -4.84
N ASN A 570 -1.65 14.74 -4.40
CA ASN A 570 -0.25 15.10 -4.55
C ASN A 570 0.63 14.14 -3.74
N THR A 571 1.59 13.46 -4.37
CA THR A 571 2.43 12.46 -3.68
C THR A 571 3.66 13.12 -3.04
N PRO A 572 3.82 13.13 -1.70
CA PRO A 572 4.95 13.78 -1.03
C PRO A 572 6.20 12.88 -0.94
N PHE A 573 7.37 13.48 -1.10
CA PHE A 573 8.68 12.83 -0.92
C PHE A 573 9.76 13.84 -0.54
N TYR A 574 10.91 13.38 -0.04
CA TYR A 574 11.98 14.24 0.44
C TYR A 574 13.22 14.15 -0.43
N ILE A 575 13.89 15.29 -0.65
CA ILE A 575 15.29 15.36 -1.05
C ILE A 575 16.16 15.63 0.19
N HIS A 576 17.25 14.89 0.33
CA HIS A 576 18.21 15.00 1.44
C HIS A 576 19.57 15.50 0.94
N TYR A 577 20.20 16.36 1.73
CA TYR A 577 21.46 17.04 1.44
C TYR A 577 22.25 17.35 2.73
N GLY A 578 23.36 18.09 2.64
CA GLY A 578 24.15 18.53 3.79
C GLY A 578 25.17 17.52 4.32
N GLN A 579 25.30 16.37 3.66
CA GLN A 579 26.32 15.35 3.94
C GLN A 579 27.09 15.01 2.66
N PRO A 580 28.21 15.70 2.37
CA PRO A 580 29.04 15.36 1.23
C PRO A 580 29.73 14.01 1.48
N ILE A 581 29.39 12.98 0.70
CA ILE A 581 30.01 11.64 0.82
C ILE A 581 31.06 11.46 -0.27
N ALA A 582 32.28 11.08 0.12
CA ALA A 582 33.41 10.92 -0.80
C ALA A 582 33.35 9.68 -1.73
N ASN A 583 32.35 8.80 -1.55
CA ASN A 583 32.25 7.52 -2.26
C ASN A 583 30.80 6.99 -2.36
N GLY A 584 29.81 7.89 -2.38
CA GLY A 584 28.41 7.50 -2.57
C GLY A 584 28.17 7.14 -4.03
N THR A 585 27.73 5.92 -4.30
CA THR A 585 27.12 5.58 -5.58
C THR A 585 25.91 6.49 -5.76
N SER A 586 25.85 7.26 -6.85
CA SER A 586 24.54 7.61 -7.42
C SER A 586 23.82 6.28 -7.58
N SER A 587 22.65 6.13 -6.96
CA SER A 587 21.80 5.00 -7.30
C SER A 587 21.58 5.09 -8.84
N HIS A 588 21.59 3.95 -9.52
CA HIS A 588 21.20 3.85 -10.94
C HIS A 588 20.13 2.76 -11.05
N THR A 589 19.33 2.60 -9.99
CA THR A 589 18.31 1.56 -9.84
C THR A 589 16.90 2.08 -10.10
N VAL A 590 16.78 3.31 -10.62
CA VAL A 590 15.51 3.84 -11.15
C VAL A 590 15.02 2.93 -12.27
N TRP A 591 15.93 2.59 -13.19
CA TRP A 591 15.62 1.84 -14.41
C TRP A 591 16.00 0.35 -14.33
N ALA A 592 16.74 -0.05 -13.28
CA ALA A 592 17.26 -1.40 -13.08
C ALA A 592 16.73 -2.07 -11.78
N GLY A 593 16.65 -3.40 -11.76
CA GLY A 593 16.29 -4.19 -10.57
C GLY A 593 14.89 -4.82 -10.62
N ASN A 594 14.55 -5.60 -9.59
CA ASN A 594 13.31 -6.41 -9.53
C ASN A 594 12.02 -5.58 -9.39
N THR A 595 12.13 -4.29 -9.03
CA THR A 595 11.00 -3.34 -8.92
C THR A 595 10.96 -2.34 -10.07
N ALA A 596 11.89 -2.41 -11.03
CA ALA A 596 11.88 -1.53 -12.19
C ALA A 596 10.73 -1.91 -13.16
N LYS A 597 10.30 -0.96 -13.99
CA LYS A 597 9.28 -1.20 -15.03
C LYS A 597 9.71 -2.18 -16.12
N GLY A 598 10.99 -2.57 -16.16
CA GLY A 598 11.52 -3.51 -17.14
C GLY A 598 11.93 -2.87 -18.46
N PHE A 599 12.36 -1.60 -18.43
CA PHE A 599 13.01 -0.98 -19.60
C PHE A 599 14.23 -1.79 -20.00
N ILE A 600 14.34 -2.07 -21.30
CA ILE A 600 15.49 -2.76 -21.88
C ILE A 600 16.53 -1.76 -22.41
N VAL A 601 16.09 -0.53 -22.70
CA VAL A 601 16.97 0.61 -23.02
C VAL A 601 16.50 1.84 -22.29
N VAL A 602 17.44 2.52 -21.64
CA VAL A 602 17.30 3.91 -21.17
C VAL A 602 18.63 4.58 -21.49
N ASN A 603 18.64 5.47 -22.48
CA ASN A 603 19.82 6.23 -22.81
C ASN A 603 19.43 7.71 -22.93
N HIS A 604 20.03 8.53 -22.06
CA HIS A 604 19.77 9.97 -22.02
C HIS A 604 20.42 10.71 -23.20
N LEU A 605 21.26 10.05 -24.02
CA LEU A 605 22.02 10.66 -25.12
C LEU A 605 22.86 11.85 -24.66
N SER A 606 23.23 11.83 -23.38
CA SER A 606 23.76 12.96 -22.64
C SER A 606 25.27 12.94 -22.53
N ASP A 607 25.95 11.90 -23.02
CA ASP A 607 27.40 11.76 -23.01
C ASP A 607 28.09 12.48 -24.18
N PRO A 608 29.37 12.85 -24.04
CA PRO A 608 30.13 13.40 -25.16
C PRO A 608 30.31 12.34 -26.25
N THR A 609 29.91 12.67 -27.47
CA THR A 609 30.25 11.88 -28.67
C THR A 609 31.75 11.93 -28.94
N ASP A 610 32.28 10.92 -29.63
CA ASP A 610 33.60 10.99 -30.23
C ASP A 610 33.62 10.42 -31.66
N THR A 611 34.79 10.39 -32.29
CA THR A 611 34.94 9.91 -33.68
C THR A 611 35.49 8.48 -33.76
N ASP A 612 35.69 7.83 -32.62
CA ASP A 612 36.23 6.49 -32.50
C ASP A 612 35.10 5.47 -32.55
N VAL A 613 34.82 4.98 -33.75
CA VAL A 613 33.79 3.95 -34.00
C VAL A 613 34.07 2.60 -33.32
N ALA A 614 35.10 2.50 -32.48
CA ALA A 614 35.43 1.35 -31.65
C ALA A 614 34.92 1.48 -30.21
N THR A 615 34.30 2.60 -29.82
CA THR A 615 33.76 2.83 -28.49
C THR A 615 32.24 2.84 -28.48
N ARG A 616 31.65 2.45 -27.34
CA ARG A 616 30.25 2.71 -27.00
C ARG A 616 30.21 3.80 -25.94
N GLU A 617 30.37 5.05 -26.36
CA GLU A 617 30.56 6.21 -25.49
C GLU A 617 29.26 6.79 -24.95
N LEU A 618 28.12 6.54 -25.60
CA LEU A 618 26.81 6.97 -25.12
C LEU A 618 26.28 5.95 -24.11
N LYS A 619 26.46 6.20 -22.82
CA LYS A 619 26.17 5.24 -21.76
C LYS A 619 24.69 5.15 -21.43
N GLY A 620 24.22 3.92 -21.30
CA GLY A 620 22.87 3.62 -20.87
C GLY A 620 22.73 3.50 -19.36
N SER A 621 21.48 3.46 -18.90
CA SER A 621 21.11 3.53 -17.48
C SER A 621 20.39 2.27 -16.95
N THR A 622 20.24 1.21 -17.77
CA THR A 622 19.54 -0.03 -17.38
C THR A 622 20.36 -1.01 -16.53
N ALA A 623 21.65 -0.75 -16.32
CA ALA A 623 22.49 -1.55 -15.42
C ALA A 623 23.35 -0.67 -14.50
N ALA A 624 23.62 -1.18 -13.28
CA ALA A 624 24.54 -0.50 -12.37
C ALA A 624 25.94 -0.42 -12.99
N PRO A 625 26.68 0.70 -12.80
CA PRO A 625 27.99 0.89 -13.42
C PRO A 625 28.99 -0.17 -12.93
N SER A 626 29.12 -1.24 -13.71
CA SER A 626 30.19 -2.22 -13.60
C SER A 626 31.38 -1.68 -14.37
N VAL A 627 32.56 -1.67 -13.74
CA VAL A 627 33.86 -1.23 -14.29
C VAL A 627 34.40 -2.10 -15.45
N SER A 628 33.52 -2.70 -16.25
CA SER A 628 33.84 -3.38 -17.50
C SER A 628 32.68 -3.21 -18.48
N ASP A 629 32.90 -2.41 -19.52
CA ASP A 629 32.00 -2.01 -20.63
C ASP A 629 31.39 -3.18 -21.46
N ALA A 630 31.51 -4.43 -21.01
CA ALA A 630 31.27 -5.62 -21.82
C ALA A 630 29.83 -6.19 -21.74
N ASN A 631 28.94 -5.64 -20.89
CA ASN A 631 27.62 -6.25 -20.61
C ASN A 631 26.45 -5.25 -20.49
N THR A 632 26.63 -3.96 -20.78
CA THR A 632 25.55 -2.96 -20.85
C THR A 632 24.96 -2.99 -22.26
N MET A 633 23.71 -3.43 -22.39
CA MET A 633 23.06 -3.66 -23.70
C MET A 633 22.50 -2.36 -24.32
N ASP A 634 22.52 -1.26 -23.57
CA ASP A 634 22.00 0.07 -23.90
C ASP A 634 23.09 1.15 -24.02
N ASP A 635 24.36 0.75 -24.05
CA ASP A 635 25.48 1.62 -24.43
C ASP A 635 25.56 1.69 -25.96
N PHE A 636 25.60 2.90 -26.52
CA PHE A 636 25.59 3.14 -27.97
C PHE A 636 26.83 3.85 -28.46
N SER A 637 27.02 3.84 -29.78
CA SER A 637 28.19 4.40 -30.45
C SER A 637 27.76 5.47 -31.43
N ALA A 638 28.40 6.64 -31.39
CA ALA A 638 28.20 7.67 -32.39
C ALA A 638 29.06 7.38 -33.62
N VAL A 639 28.48 7.54 -34.81
CA VAL A 639 29.12 7.26 -36.08
C VAL A 639 29.10 8.53 -36.92
N ASN A 640 30.28 8.96 -37.34
CA ASN A 640 30.56 10.20 -38.08
C ASN A 640 30.22 11.52 -37.36
N MET A 641 29.87 11.47 -36.09
CA MET A 641 29.49 12.66 -35.31
C MET A 641 30.74 13.41 -34.82
N ALA A 642 30.67 14.74 -34.75
CA ALA A 642 31.78 15.52 -34.18
C ALA A 642 31.77 15.45 -32.65
N SER A 643 32.94 15.59 -32.02
CA SER A 643 33.10 15.48 -30.56
C SER A 643 32.43 16.59 -29.72
N ASN A 644 31.68 17.46 -30.37
CA ASN A 644 30.97 18.58 -29.77
C ASN A 644 29.47 18.56 -30.09
N ASN A 645 28.96 17.41 -30.53
CA ASN A 645 27.53 17.20 -30.82
C ASN A 645 26.70 17.00 -29.54
N GLN A 646 27.34 16.84 -28.37
CA GLN A 646 26.66 16.94 -27.08
C GLN A 646 26.23 18.40 -26.83
N VAL A 647 24.92 18.65 -26.74
CA VAL A 647 24.32 19.99 -26.59
C VAL A 647 23.35 20.03 -25.40
N ASP A 648 22.96 21.23 -24.94
CA ASP A 648 21.83 21.34 -23.99
C ASP A 648 20.55 20.93 -24.72
N ALA A 649 19.82 19.96 -24.19
CA ALA A 649 18.65 19.36 -24.83
C ALA A 649 17.36 19.59 -24.03
N LYS A 650 16.34 18.74 -24.20
CA LYS A 650 15.06 18.88 -23.51
C LYS A 650 15.23 18.66 -22.01
N ILE A 651 15.99 17.62 -21.65
CA ILE A 651 16.39 17.27 -20.30
C ILE A 651 17.92 17.21 -20.32
N GLY A 652 18.57 17.80 -19.31
CA GLY A 652 20.03 17.76 -19.18
C GLY A 652 20.82 18.11 -20.46
N LYS A 653 21.38 17.07 -21.10
CA LYS A 653 22.17 17.11 -22.34
C LYS A 653 21.60 16.08 -23.31
N GLY A 654 21.75 16.34 -24.60
CA GLY A 654 21.36 15.41 -25.66
C GLY A 654 22.35 15.46 -26.82
N THR A 655 22.02 14.77 -27.91
CA THR A 655 22.91 14.61 -29.07
C THR A 655 22.35 15.29 -30.32
N GLU A 656 23.17 16.16 -30.91
CA GLU A 656 22.89 16.92 -32.14
C GLU A 656 23.32 16.15 -33.40
N PHE A 657 22.47 16.14 -34.42
CA PHE A 657 22.71 15.57 -35.74
C PHE A 657 22.72 16.68 -36.78
N ASP A 658 23.75 16.72 -37.64
CA ASP A 658 23.98 17.86 -38.55
C ASP A 658 23.26 17.77 -39.91
N GLY A 659 22.41 16.76 -40.09
CA GLY A 659 21.70 16.49 -41.34
C GLY A 659 22.54 15.79 -42.41
N ASN A 660 23.78 15.38 -42.10
CA ASN A 660 24.67 14.66 -43.03
C ASN A 660 25.31 13.47 -42.33
N ASN A 661 24.97 12.25 -42.76
CA ASN A 661 25.66 11.00 -42.41
C ASN A 661 25.97 10.73 -40.91
N ASP A 662 25.33 11.44 -39.98
CA ASP A 662 25.38 11.21 -38.53
C ASP A 662 24.44 10.07 -38.16
N THR A 663 24.94 9.12 -37.37
CA THR A 663 24.17 7.94 -36.95
C THR A 663 24.56 7.58 -35.52
N ILE A 664 23.58 7.22 -34.69
CA ILE A 664 23.87 6.48 -33.44
C ILE A 664 23.54 5.02 -33.71
N CYS A 665 24.55 4.16 -33.58
CA CYS A 665 24.39 2.73 -33.76
C CYS A 665 23.89 2.08 -32.47
N ILE A 666 22.73 1.40 -32.55
CA ILE A 666 22.08 0.77 -31.37
C ILE A 666 22.06 -0.77 -31.49
N ASP A 667 22.65 -1.33 -32.53
CA ASP A 667 22.85 -2.77 -32.67
C ASP A 667 23.82 -3.30 -31.60
N TYR A 668 23.42 -4.35 -30.88
CA TYR A 668 24.19 -4.97 -29.80
C TYR A 668 24.52 -6.42 -30.14
N THR A 669 25.82 -6.71 -30.34
CA THR A 669 26.29 -8.09 -30.53
C THR A 669 27.06 -8.58 -29.31
N SER A 670 26.84 -9.84 -28.93
CA SER A 670 27.50 -10.47 -27.76
C SER A 670 29.03 -10.63 -27.88
N SER A 671 29.61 -10.31 -29.04
CA SER A 671 31.05 -10.15 -29.21
C SER A 671 31.40 -8.67 -29.08
N ASP A 672 32.22 -8.30 -28.09
CA ASP A 672 32.87 -6.99 -27.98
C ASP A 672 33.89 -6.77 -29.12
N ASP A 673 33.52 -7.02 -30.38
CA ASP A 673 34.35 -6.71 -31.53
C ASP A 673 34.14 -5.23 -31.88
N PRO A 674 35.11 -4.35 -31.60
CA PRO A 674 35.00 -2.93 -31.91
C PRO A 674 34.87 -2.63 -33.41
N ASN A 675 35.05 -3.63 -34.29
CA ASN A 675 34.78 -3.47 -35.72
C ASN A 675 33.28 -3.59 -36.08
N ASN A 676 32.39 -3.72 -35.09
CA ASN A 676 30.95 -3.94 -35.28
C ASN A 676 30.05 -2.89 -34.60
N PHE A 677 30.60 -1.72 -34.27
CA PHE A 677 29.86 -0.64 -33.59
C PHE A 677 29.50 0.52 -34.54
N ASP A 678 29.75 0.37 -35.85
CA ASP A 678 29.62 1.44 -36.83
C ASP A 678 28.37 1.34 -37.73
N CYS A 679 27.46 0.41 -37.43
CA CYS A 679 26.25 0.13 -38.21
C CYS A 679 26.52 -0.04 -39.73
N ASN A 680 27.72 -0.52 -40.09
CA ASN A 680 28.20 -0.54 -41.47
C ASN A 680 28.79 -1.90 -41.85
N THR A 681 28.12 -3.01 -41.52
CA THR A 681 28.59 -4.33 -41.94
C THR A 681 28.19 -4.60 -43.39
N GLY A 682 28.92 -3.99 -44.32
CA GLY A 682 28.75 -4.12 -45.78
C GLY A 682 28.98 -5.52 -46.39
N GLY A 683 28.71 -6.63 -45.69
CA GLY A 683 28.51 -7.90 -46.40
C GLY A 683 28.64 -9.20 -45.61
N SER A 684 27.57 -9.99 -45.61
CA SER A 684 27.54 -11.48 -45.58
C SER A 684 28.32 -12.22 -44.48
N GLY A 685 28.93 -11.52 -43.54
CA GLY A 685 29.69 -12.08 -42.43
C GLY A 685 28.85 -12.06 -41.17
N ALA A 686 27.94 -13.03 -41.04
CA ALA A 686 27.24 -13.39 -39.80
C ALA A 686 27.05 -12.23 -38.82
N GLU A 687 26.17 -11.29 -39.18
CA GLU A 687 25.63 -10.30 -38.25
C GLU A 687 25.07 -11.08 -37.06
N GLY A 688 25.68 -10.88 -35.90
CA GLY A 688 25.23 -11.52 -34.68
C GLY A 688 23.97 -10.82 -34.24
N SER A 689 22.80 -11.23 -34.74
CA SER A 689 21.46 -10.77 -34.35
C SER A 689 21.46 -9.96 -33.06
N SER A 690 21.07 -8.69 -33.13
CA SER A 690 20.99 -7.81 -31.96
C SER A 690 20.29 -8.55 -30.83
N GLY A 691 20.97 -8.77 -29.70
CA GLY A 691 20.37 -9.46 -28.56
C GLY A 691 19.19 -8.70 -27.95
N LEU A 692 18.96 -7.44 -28.35
CA LEU A 692 18.00 -6.54 -27.76
C LEU A 692 16.84 -6.16 -28.71
N PHE A 693 17.17 -5.86 -29.96
CA PHE A 693 16.21 -5.41 -30.97
C PHE A 693 15.75 -6.56 -31.88
N ASP A 694 16.65 -7.44 -32.35
CA ASP A 694 16.29 -8.54 -33.29
C ASP A 694 15.53 -9.73 -32.67
N ASN A 695 15.47 -9.82 -31.34
CA ASN A 695 14.76 -10.90 -30.66
C ASN A 695 13.24 -10.79 -30.82
N ASP A 696 12.55 -11.94 -30.93
CA ASP A 696 11.08 -11.99 -30.95
C ASP A 696 10.49 -11.24 -29.72
N PHE A 697 9.56 -10.32 -29.96
CA PHE A 697 8.77 -9.64 -28.93
C PHE A 697 7.30 -9.56 -29.32
N ASN A 698 6.43 -9.62 -28.32
CA ASN A 698 4.97 -9.55 -28.51
C ASN A 698 4.43 -8.14 -28.35
N ASN A 699 5.09 -7.34 -27.52
CA ASN A 699 4.71 -5.96 -27.22
C ASN A 699 5.97 -5.13 -27.13
N ARG A 700 5.91 -3.88 -27.60
CA ARG A 700 7.03 -2.94 -27.51
C ARG A 700 6.53 -1.50 -27.42
N THR A 701 7.13 -0.72 -26.53
CA THR A 701 7.00 0.72 -26.51
C THR A 701 8.37 1.34 -26.72
N VAL A 702 8.50 2.20 -27.73
CA VAL A 702 9.69 3.00 -28.03
C VAL A 702 9.34 4.47 -27.84
N SER A 703 10.13 5.23 -27.09
CA SER A 703 9.90 6.66 -26.88
C SER A 703 11.19 7.47 -26.97
N LEU A 704 11.06 8.72 -27.45
CA LEU A 704 12.15 9.69 -27.50
C LEU A 704 11.62 11.12 -27.55
N TRP A 705 12.49 12.06 -27.20
CA TRP A 705 12.32 13.49 -27.49
C TRP A 705 13.12 13.87 -28.73
N TYR A 706 12.55 14.74 -29.57
CA TYR A 706 13.24 15.29 -30.73
C TYR A 706 12.97 16.79 -30.89
N ASN A 707 13.96 17.50 -31.42
CA ASN A 707 13.83 18.86 -31.92
C ASN A 707 14.46 18.92 -33.30
N ALA A 708 13.63 18.92 -34.33
CA ALA A 708 14.09 18.86 -35.71
C ALA A 708 14.34 20.28 -36.26
N ASP A 709 15.52 20.53 -36.82
CA ASP A 709 15.83 21.80 -37.50
C ASP A 709 15.04 21.95 -38.81
N THR A 710 14.79 20.82 -39.48
CA THR A 710 13.91 20.69 -40.63
C THR A 710 13.03 19.46 -40.51
N ILE A 711 11.80 19.57 -41.02
CA ILE A 711 10.83 18.47 -41.10
C ILE A 711 10.46 18.13 -42.56
N GLY A 712 11.24 18.66 -43.51
CA GLY A 712 10.96 18.61 -44.94
C GLY A 712 9.80 19.53 -45.35
N SER A 713 9.93 20.17 -46.51
CA SER A 713 8.82 20.94 -47.11
C SER A 713 7.94 20.05 -47.99
N ALA A 714 6.67 20.41 -48.18
CA ALA A 714 5.80 19.70 -49.12
C ALA A 714 6.45 19.63 -50.53
N GLY A 715 6.65 18.42 -51.04
CA GLY A 715 7.29 18.14 -52.32
C GLY A 715 8.81 17.96 -52.29
N ASP A 716 9.46 18.08 -51.13
CA ASP A 716 10.90 17.87 -50.92
C ASP A 716 11.28 16.39 -51.03
N ARG A 717 10.34 15.49 -50.67
CA ARG A 717 10.50 14.03 -50.79
C ARG A 717 11.74 13.48 -50.08
N LYS A 718 12.22 14.18 -49.05
CA LYS A 718 13.29 13.73 -48.14
C LYS A 718 12.69 13.15 -46.86
N MET A 719 13.22 12.00 -46.44
CA MET A 719 12.94 11.35 -45.17
C MET A 719 14.01 11.70 -44.15
N TYR A 720 13.62 11.94 -42.91
CA TYR A 720 14.52 12.17 -41.77
C TYR A 720 14.18 11.17 -40.67
N VAL A 721 15.05 10.22 -40.37
CA VAL A 721 14.78 9.10 -39.46
C VAL A 721 15.17 9.49 -38.04
N LEU A 722 14.24 9.30 -37.09
CA LEU A 722 14.53 9.44 -35.67
C LEU A 722 14.96 8.09 -35.08
N PHE A 723 14.25 7.02 -35.44
CA PHE A 723 14.49 5.66 -34.99
C PHE A 723 14.18 4.67 -36.11
N GLU A 724 15.05 3.69 -36.30
CA GLU A 724 14.82 2.50 -37.10
C GLU A 724 15.19 1.25 -36.30
N GLU A 725 14.30 0.27 -36.36
CA GLU A 725 14.57 -1.11 -35.96
C GLU A 725 14.08 -2.09 -37.04
N GLY A 726 14.87 -3.13 -37.30
CA GLY A 726 14.54 -4.23 -38.21
C GLY A 726 14.97 -4.05 -39.66
N GLY A 727 14.31 -4.75 -40.59
CA GLY A 727 14.82 -4.91 -41.95
C GLY A 727 13.78 -5.23 -43.01
N THR A 728 14.25 -5.67 -44.18
CA THR A 728 13.45 -5.84 -45.42
C THR A 728 12.19 -6.72 -45.31
N GLY A 729 12.09 -7.53 -44.25
CA GLY A 729 10.94 -8.38 -43.95
C GLY A 729 10.02 -7.77 -42.89
N ASN A 730 10.57 -7.44 -41.72
CA ASN A 730 9.83 -6.92 -40.58
C ASN A 730 10.63 -5.82 -39.90
N GLY A 731 9.96 -4.80 -39.37
CA GLY A 731 10.61 -3.74 -38.59
C GLY A 731 9.65 -2.65 -38.14
N MET A 732 10.21 -1.64 -37.49
CA MET A 732 9.52 -0.48 -36.93
C MET A 732 10.35 0.79 -37.19
N ASN A 733 9.68 1.93 -37.35
CA ASN A 733 10.38 3.19 -37.50
C ASN A 733 9.59 4.40 -37.00
N ILE A 734 10.35 5.47 -36.74
CA ILE A 734 9.84 6.81 -36.46
C ILE A 734 10.61 7.77 -37.36
N TYR A 735 9.91 8.54 -38.19
CA TYR A 735 10.56 9.46 -39.14
C TYR A 735 9.70 10.67 -39.48
N LEU A 736 10.36 11.71 -40.01
CA LEU A 736 9.73 12.92 -40.51
C LEU A 736 9.70 12.89 -42.03
N TYR A 737 8.58 13.35 -42.60
CA TYR A 737 8.42 13.48 -44.03
C TYR A 737 7.39 14.58 -44.35
N GLU A 738 7.79 15.55 -45.17
CA GLU A 738 6.95 16.63 -45.69
C GLU A 738 6.09 17.36 -44.62
N GLY A 739 6.68 17.63 -43.45
CA GLY A 739 6.04 18.37 -42.37
C GLY A 739 5.21 17.52 -41.40
N ARG A 740 5.38 16.19 -41.43
CA ARG A 740 4.62 15.25 -40.62
C ARG A 740 5.56 14.25 -39.96
N LEU A 741 5.20 13.84 -38.76
CA LEU A 741 5.80 12.73 -38.04
C LEU A 741 5.03 11.46 -38.40
N TYR A 742 5.75 10.43 -38.79
CA TYR A 742 5.25 9.10 -39.08
C TYR A 742 5.82 8.13 -38.03
N ILE A 743 4.97 7.21 -37.57
CA ILE A 743 5.44 5.94 -37.04
C ILE A 743 4.97 4.82 -37.96
N GLY A 744 5.79 3.80 -38.08
CA GLY A 744 5.52 2.66 -38.95
C GLY A 744 5.87 1.34 -38.29
N ALA A 745 5.15 0.31 -38.69
CA ALA A 745 5.57 -1.07 -38.51
C ALA A 745 5.23 -1.90 -39.75
N TRP A 746 6.05 -2.90 -40.08
CA TRP A 746 5.84 -3.76 -41.23
C TRP A 746 6.23 -5.23 -40.98
N LYS A 747 5.55 -6.16 -41.64
CA LYS A 747 5.82 -7.60 -41.61
C LYS A 747 5.42 -8.23 -42.93
N SER A 748 6.36 -8.87 -43.61
CA SER A 748 6.14 -9.63 -44.84
C SER A 748 5.32 -8.88 -45.92
N GLY A 749 5.58 -7.57 -46.06
CA GLY A 749 4.88 -6.69 -47.01
C GLY A 749 3.51 -6.17 -46.56
N ASN A 750 3.05 -6.52 -45.35
CA ASN A 750 1.98 -5.80 -44.67
C ASN A 750 2.62 -4.60 -43.94
N VAL A 751 2.08 -3.41 -44.14
CA VAL A 751 2.62 -2.17 -43.57
C VAL A 751 1.49 -1.39 -42.89
N GLY A 752 1.77 -0.84 -41.71
CA GLY A 752 0.89 0.06 -40.98
C GLY A 752 1.63 1.34 -40.67
N PHE A 753 1.12 2.48 -41.16
CA PHE A 753 1.66 3.80 -40.85
C PHE A 753 0.56 4.68 -40.27
N VAL A 754 0.90 5.44 -39.24
CA VAL A 754 0.09 6.53 -38.72
C VAL A 754 0.93 7.79 -38.65
N ASP A 755 0.28 8.94 -38.83
CA ASP A 755 0.99 10.19 -38.99
C ASP A 755 0.24 11.38 -38.40
N ILE A 756 1.02 12.37 -37.98
CA ILE A 756 0.52 13.62 -37.42
C ILE A 756 1.36 14.80 -37.95
N ALA A 757 0.74 15.97 -38.08
CA ALA A 757 1.51 17.17 -38.38
C ALA A 757 2.43 17.51 -37.20
N THR A 758 3.66 17.93 -37.48
CA THR A 758 4.63 18.36 -36.46
C THR A 758 5.27 19.70 -36.84
N THR A 759 6.12 20.24 -36.00
CA THR A 759 6.82 21.51 -36.22
C THR A 759 8.33 21.38 -36.05
N ALA A 760 9.06 22.16 -36.84
CA ALA A 760 10.51 22.28 -36.71
C ALA A 760 10.87 23.28 -35.60
N ASN A 761 12.08 23.17 -35.03
CA ASN A 761 12.64 24.04 -34.00
C ASN A 761 11.82 24.06 -32.70
N VAL A 762 11.11 22.97 -32.41
CA VAL A 762 10.30 22.77 -31.21
C VAL A 762 10.54 21.35 -30.71
N TRP A 763 10.72 21.21 -29.39
CA TRP A 763 10.81 19.90 -28.75
C TRP A 763 9.45 19.22 -28.75
N HIS A 764 9.43 17.99 -29.25
CA HIS A 764 8.28 17.10 -29.23
C HIS A 764 8.67 15.75 -28.64
N HIS A 765 7.70 15.11 -27.98
CA HIS A 765 7.82 13.73 -27.51
C HIS A 765 6.99 12.81 -28.39
N VAL A 766 7.55 11.66 -28.73
CA VAL A 766 6.83 10.59 -29.44
C VAL A 766 7.03 9.27 -28.70
N ALA A 767 5.93 8.54 -28.52
CA ALA A 767 5.98 7.12 -28.17
C ALA A 767 5.23 6.29 -29.22
N LEU A 768 5.93 5.30 -29.78
CA LEU A 768 5.40 4.25 -30.61
C LEU A 768 5.06 3.06 -29.70
N VAL A 769 3.79 2.70 -29.61
CA VAL A 769 3.33 1.52 -28.85
C VAL A 769 2.82 0.46 -29.81
N PHE A 770 3.52 -0.66 -29.89
CA PHE A 770 3.10 -1.89 -30.56
C PHE A 770 2.55 -2.89 -29.53
N SER A 771 1.34 -3.38 -29.78
CA SER A 771 0.72 -4.44 -29.00
C SER A 771 0.25 -5.56 -29.92
N GLY A 772 0.91 -6.72 -29.85
CA GLY A 772 0.55 -7.93 -30.60
C GLY A 772 0.01 -9.04 -29.69
N ASP A 773 -0.94 -9.81 -30.20
CA ASP A 773 -1.39 -11.07 -29.61
C ASP A 773 -0.55 -12.23 -30.15
N SER A 774 0.30 -12.82 -29.31
CA SER A 774 0.80 -14.16 -29.58
C SER A 774 0.71 -15.12 -28.39
N ASP A 775 0.01 -14.74 -27.32
CA ASP A 775 -0.23 -15.60 -26.17
C ASP A 775 -1.66 -15.45 -25.65
N ALA A 776 -2.55 -16.32 -26.15
CA ALA A 776 -3.87 -16.60 -25.59
C ALA A 776 -3.84 -17.15 -24.14
N ASN A 777 -2.76 -16.95 -23.39
CA ASN A 777 -2.51 -17.53 -22.07
C ASN A 777 -1.61 -16.71 -21.13
N SER A 778 -1.38 -15.40 -21.37
CA SER A 778 -0.66 -14.54 -20.42
C SER A 778 -1.62 -13.60 -19.67
N SER A 779 -1.57 -13.63 -18.34
CA SER A 779 -2.41 -12.85 -17.42
C SER A 779 -1.86 -11.42 -17.21
N SER A 780 -1.59 -10.69 -18.30
CA SER A 780 -1.21 -9.27 -18.24
C SER A 780 -2.46 -8.39 -18.32
N SER A 781 -2.57 -7.39 -17.45
CA SER A 781 -3.77 -6.55 -17.26
C SER A 781 -3.98 -5.45 -18.31
N VAL A 782 -3.20 -5.44 -19.40
CA VAL A 782 -3.36 -4.47 -20.51
C VAL A 782 -3.95 -5.19 -21.72
N ALA A 783 -5.08 -4.71 -22.22
CA ALA A 783 -5.76 -5.29 -23.39
C ALA A 783 -4.84 -5.28 -24.62
N VAL A 784 -4.39 -6.48 -25.04
CA VAL A 784 -3.64 -6.69 -26.29
C VAL A 784 -4.60 -6.78 -27.47
N ASP A 785 -4.31 -6.07 -28.57
CA ASP A 785 -5.30 -5.90 -29.65
C ASP A 785 -4.75 -5.75 -31.08
N ASP A 786 -3.53 -6.20 -31.35
CA ASP A 786 -2.86 -6.17 -32.66
C ASP A 786 -2.81 -4.76 -33.28
N GLN A 787 -2.42 -3.78 -32.47
CA GLN A 787 -2.37 -2.37 -32.87
C GLN A 787 -0.99 -1.74 -32.72
N VAL A 788 -0.68 -0.86 -33.66
CA VAL A 788 0.39 0.14 -33.58
C VAL A 788 -0.25 1.48 -33.27
N ARG A 789 0.21 2.16 -32.21
CA ARG A 789 -0.32 3.45 -31.74
C ARG A 789 0.76 4.51 -31.62
N MET A 790 0.42 5.75 -31.96
CA MET A 790 1.24 6.91 -31.67
C MET A 790 0.71 7.64 -30.44
N TYR A 791 1.61 7.99 -29.54
CA TYR A 791 1.43 9.05 -28.56
C TYR A 791 2.32 10.20 -28.96
N TYR A 792 1.73 11.36 -29.22
CA TYR A 792 2.44 12.58 -29.62
C TYR A 792 2.20 13.63 -28.56
N ASP A 793 3.27 14.12 -27.94
CA ASP A 793 3.22 15.05 -26.80
C ASP A 793 2.29 14.56 -25.68
N GLY A 794 2.41 13.26 -25.34
CA GLY A 794 1.67 12.60 -24.26
C GLY A 794 0.23 12.20 -24.63
N GLN A 795 -0.32 12.68 -25.74
CA GLN A 795 -1.72 12.45 -26.13
C GLN A 795 -1.84 11.33 -27.17
N THR A 796 -2.92 10.53 -27.09
CA THR A 796 -3.29 9.55 -28.14
C THR A 796 -4.70 9.79 -28.67
N SER A 797 -4.95 9.34 -29.90
CA SER A 797 -6.27 9.33 -30.55
C SER A 797 -6.48 7.98 -31.23
N SER A 798 -7.72 7.49 -31.29
CA SER A 798 -8.07 6.32 -32.10
C SER A 798 -7.72 6.49 -33.59
N ASP A 799 -7.60 7.73 -34.05
CA ASP A 799 -7.18 8.06 -35.42
C ASP A 799 -5.66 7.89 -35.63
N LEU A 800 -4.89 7.75 -34.56
CA LEU A 800 -3.44 7.50 -34.56
C LEU A 800 -3.12 6.04 -34.22
N ALA A 801 -3.96 5.12 -34.71
CA ALA A 801 -3.77 3.68 -34.57
C ALA A 801 -4.07 2.93 -35.88
N VAL A 802 -3.35 1.84 -36.12
CA VAL A 802 -3.63 0.89 -37.21
C VAL A 802 -3.81 -0.51 -36.63
N THR A 803 -4.87 -1.20 -37.07
CA THR A 803 -5.27 -2.54 -36.59
C THR A 803 -4.82 -3.67 -37.53
N GLY A 804 -4.61 -4.87 -36.98
CA GLY A 804 -4.50 -6.11 -37.74
C GLY A 804 -3.06 -6.44 -38.12
N PHE A 805 -2.17 -6.31 -37.14
CA PHE A 805 -0.74 -6.35 -37.36
C PHE A 805 -0.05 -7.15 -36.24
N ASP A 806 0.80 -8.11 -36.63
CA ASP A 806 1.60 -8.98 -35.77
C ASP A 806 3.05 -8.78 -36.22
N MET A 807 4.01 -8.74 -35.28
CA MET A 807 5.45 -8.62 -35.53
C MET A 807 6.16 -9.89 -35.10
N SER A 808 7.07 -10.38 -35.94
CA SER A 808 8.04 -11.41 -35.55
C SER A 808 9.42 -10.81 -35.58
N GLY A 809 10.37 -11.49 -34.95
CA GLY A 809 11.79 -11.17 -34.95
C GLY A 809 12.30 -10.85 -36.33
N HIS A 810 13.27 -9.95 -36.35
CA HIS A 810 13.90 -9.43 -37.55
C HIS A 810 15.41 -9.58 -37.44
N SER A 811 16.07 -9.05 -38.44
CA SER A 811 17.51 -8.99 -38.58
C SER A 811 17.80 -7.70 -39.33
N ASN A 812 18.90 -7.03 -39.02
CA ASN A 812 19.64 -6.00 -39.77
C ASN A 812 20.20 -4.98 -38.76
N GLU A 813 20.92 -3.97 -39.25
CA GLU A 813 21.39 -2.86 -38.42
C GLU A 813 20.23 -1.95 -37.94
N ASP A 814 20.22 -1.66 -36.63
CA ASP A 814 19.30 -0.74 -35.97
C ASP A 814 20.02 0.55 -35.57
N CYS A 815 19.33 1.70 -35.64
CA CYS A 815 19.97 2.99 -35.37
C CYS A 815 19.01 4.14 -35.04
N LEU A 816 19.60 5.24 -34.58
CA LEU A 816 18.96 6.55 -34.48
C LEU A 816 19.58 7.53 -35.47
N GLY A 817 18.78 8.47 -35.95
CA GLY A 817 19.24 9.62 -36.75
C GLY A 817 19.55 9.36 -38.22
N SER A 818 19.43 8.12 -38.70
CA SER A 818 19.70 7.76 -40.10
C SER A 818 18.89 6.52 -40.54
N ASN A 819 18.88 6.21 -41.83
CA ASN A 819 18.38 4.92 -42.34
C ASN A 819 19.57 3.93 -42.42
N CYS A 820 19.68 3.01 -41.47
CA CYS A 820 20.81 2.11 -41.33
C CYS A 820 20.67 0.80 -42.11
N ARG A 821 19.46 0.31 -42.42
CA ARG A 821 19.18 -0.61 -43.57
C ARG A 821 17.78 -1.23 -43.56
N GLY A 822 17.07 -1.04 -44.67
CA GLY A 822 15.92 -1.89 -45.01
C GLY A 822 14.59 -1.43 -44.43
N THR A 823 14.51 -0.16 -44.03
CA THR A 823 13.29 0.50 -43.58
C THR A 823 12.16 0.54 -44.63
N GLU A 824 10.91 0.42 -44.18
CA GLU A 824 9.73 0.65 -45.02
C GLU A 824 9.06 2.00 -44.74
N ILE A 825 8.44 2.59 -45.76
CA ILE A 825 7.81 3.92 -45.68
C ILE A 825 6.41 3.94 -46.28
N HIS A 826 5.62 4.96 -45.94
CA HIS A 826 4.21 5.10 -46.36
C HIS A 826 3.99 5.35 -47.88
N ILE A 827 5.04 5.30 -48.70
CA ILE A 827 5.02 5.71 -50.10
C ILE A 827 4.60 4.53 -51.00
N ASN A 828 3.45 4.68 -51.66
CA ASN A 828 2.92 3.68 -52.59
C ASN A 828 3.89 3.34 -53.75
N GLY A 829 4.21 2.06 -53.92
CA GLY A 829 5.16 1.58 -54.93
C GLY A 829 6.61 1.49 -54.43
N HIS A 830 6.84 1.82 -53.16
CA HIS A 830 8.00 1.39 -52.41
C HIS A 830 7.78 -0.06 -51.93
N SER A 831 8.75 -0.93 -52.18
CA SER A 831 8.85 -2.24 -51.55
C SER A 831 10.34 -2.49 -51.38
N ASP A 832 10.81 -2.56 -50.13
CA ASP A 832 12.18 -2.88 -49.76
C ASP A 832 13.21 -1.83 -50.23
N ALA A 833 13.60 -0.93 -49.31
CA ALA A 833 14.76 -0.07 -49.51
C ALA A 833 16.03 -0.82 -49.10
N GLN A 834 16.57 -1.63 -50.02
CA GLN A 834 18.00 -1.94 -49.97
C GLN A 834 18.80 -0.64 -50.10
N ASP A 835 19.35 -0.17 -48.97
CA ASP A 835 20.50 0.74 -48.76
C ASP A 835 20.73 1.87 -49.79
N ASN A 836 19.67 2.42 -50.38
CA ASN A 836 19.81 3.45 -51.42
C ASN A 836 19.25 4.76 -50.93
N ALA A 837 20.17 5.66 -50.59
CA ALA A 837 19.94 7.05 -50.24
C ALA A 837 19.03 7.80 -51.24
N SER A 838 18.91 7.36 -52.50
CA SER A 838 17.94 7.94 -53.44
C SER A 838 17.29 6.91 -54.37
N LYS A 839 15.98 7.03 -54.58
CA LYS A 839 15.17 6.12 -55.41
C LYS A 839 14.17 6.90 -56.26
N ASP A 840 14.05 6.52 -57.53
CA ASP A 840 13.02 7.06 -58.43
C ASP A 840 11.75 6.20 -58.36
N ILE A 841 10.66 6.74 -57.78
CA ILE A 841 9.36 6.07 -57.67
C ILE A 841 8.35 6.84 -58.50
N GLY A 842 7.74 6.20 -59.49
CA GLY A 842 6.75 6.86 -60.35
C GLY A 842 7.28 8.06 -61.15
N GLY A 843 8.60 8.17 -61.36
CA GLY A 843 9.24 9.26 -62.09
C GLY A 843 9.55 10.51 -61.25
N LEU A 844 9.45 10.40 -59.93
CA LEU A 844 9.88 11.40 -58.95
C LEU A 844 11.05 10.83 -58.16
N THR A 845 12.07 11.67 -57.91
CA THR A 845 13.23 11.31 -57.11
C THR A 845 12.94 11.55 -55.64
N TYR A 846 13.19 10.54 -54.81
CA TYR A 846 13.07 10.57 -53.36
C TYR A 846 14.46 10.49 -52.74
N ASP A 847 14.66 11.17 -51.62
CA ASP A 847 15.85 11.06 -50.78
C ASP A 847 15.45 10.27 -49.52
N LEU A 848 15.94 9.03 -49.46
CA LEU A 848 15.66 8.05 -48.40
C LEU A 848 16.92 7.75 -47.58
N SER A 849 17.91 8.64 -47.63
CA SER A 849 19.11 8.57 -46.77
C SER A 849 18.75 8.58 -45.28
N GLY A 850 17.63 9.23 -44.92
CA GLY A 850 17.15 9.26 -43.55
C GLY A 850 17.95 10.18 -42.64
N GLU A 851 18.91 10.95 -43.15
CA GLU A 851 19.79 11.81 -42.35
C GLU A 851 18.98 12.83 -41.56
N PHE A 852 18.94 12.67 -40.24
CA PHE A 852 18.26 13.58 -39.34
C PHE A 852 19.08 14.85 -39.12
N ASP A 853 18.37 15.98 -39.02
CA ASP A 853 18.93 17.31 -38.82
C ASP A 853 18.21 17.94 -37.62
N GLY A 854 18.91 18.02 -36.49
CA GLY A 854 18.39 18.46 -35.20
C GLY A 854 18.87 17.62 -34.01
N THR A 855 18.22 17.76 -32.86
CA THR A 855 18.63 17.14 -31.60
C THR A 855 17.72 15.98 -31.20
N LEU A 856 18.30 14.87 -30.71
CA LEU A 856 17.59 13.79 -30.02
C LEU A 856 17.94 13.76 -28.53
N ASP A 857 16.99 13.32 -27.72
CA ASP A 857 17.12 13.23 -26.26
C ASP A 857 16.23 12.10 -25.70
N GLU A 858 16.60 11.54 -24.56
CA GLU A 858 15.81 10.56 -23.78
C GLU A 858 15.25 9.35 -24.56
N PHE A 859 16.11 8.54 -25.19
CA PHE A 859 15.69 7.34 -25.91
C PHE A 859 15.43 6.15 -24.98
N ARG A 860 14.24 5.57 -25.07
CA ARG A 860 13.81 4.46 -24.20
C ARG A 860 13.05 3.38 -24.93
N VAL A 861 13.25 2.14 -24.50
CA VAL A 861 12.59 0.96 -25.06
C VAL A 861 12.18 0.00 -23.95
N ILE A 862 10.97 -0.54 -24.06
CA ILE A 862 10.44 -1.59 -23.19
C ILE A 862 9.63 -2.61 -24.00
N ASN A 863 9.81 -3.91 -23.73
CA ASN A 863 9.03 -4.99 -24.35
C ASN A 863 7.68 -5.20 -23.64
N SER A 864 6.91 -4.12 -23.47
CA SER A 864 5.57 -4.12 -22.86
C SER A 864 4.75 -2.95 -23.38
N VAL A 865 3.42 -3.08 -23.31
CA VAL A 865 2.48 -2.00 -23.63
C VAL A 865 2.44 -1.05 -22.44
N LEU A 866 2.99 0.15 -22.58
CA LEU A 866 2.77 1.22 -21.61
C LEU A 866 1.35 1.77 -21.77
N SER A 867 0.66 1.99 -20.65
CA SER A 867 -0.69 2.55 -20.66
C SER A 867 -0.67 4.02 -21.07
N ALA A 868 -1.79 4.50 -21.62
CA ALA A 868 -1.95 5.92 -21.96
C ALA A 868 -1.68 6.84 -20.76
N ALA A 869 -2.23 6.47 -19.59
CA ALA A 869 -2.02 7.16 -18.33
C ALA A 869 -0.54 7.28 -17.95
N PHE A 870 0.23 6.19 -18.11
CA PHE A 870 1.66 6.20 -17.81
C PHE A 870 2.42 7.13 -18.77
N ILE A 871 2.18 7.01 -20.09
CA ILE A 871 2.87 7.82 -21.12
C ILE A 871 2.56 9.31 -20.96
N GLU A 872 1.30 9.67 -20.71
CA GLU A 872 0.89 11.06 -20.51
C GLU A 872 1.49 11.63 -19.21
N THR A 873 1.51 10.84 -18.13
CA THR A 873 2.09 11.27 -16.84
C THR A 873 3.60 11.49 -16.96
N THR A 874 4.35 10.56 -17.55
CA THR A 874 5.80 10.74 -17.74
C THR A 874 6.08 11.89 -18.70
N TYR A 875 5.30 12.06 -19.77
CA TYR A 875 5.39 13.23 -20.63
C TYR A 875 5.19 14.53 -19.84
N ASN A 876 4.18 14.62 -18.97
CA ASN A 876 3.94 15.83 -18.18
C ASN A 876 5.10 16.12 -17.22
N SER A 877 5.65 15.09 -16.58
CA SER A 877 6.82 15.19 -15.72
C SER A 877 8.05 15.70 -16.47
N GLU A 878 8.28 15.21 -17.68
CA GLU A 878 9.43 15.54 -18.51
C GLU A 878 9.30 16.88 -19.22
N ASN A 879 8.10 17.18 -19.71
CA ASN A 879 7.83 18.36 -20.50
C ASN A 879 7.93 19.63 -19.65
N ASN A 880 7.47 19.55 -18.39
CA ASN A 880 7.38 20.67 -17.48
C ASN A 880 7.61 20.24 -16.02
N PRO A 881 8.84 19.80 -15.67
CA PRO A 881 9.17 19.27 -14.35
C PRO A 881 8.91 20.29 -13.23
N ASP A 882 9.10 21.59 -13.50
CA ASP A 882 8.88 22.66 -12.51
C ASP A 882 7.39 22.82 -12.12
N ASN A 883 6.45 22.41 -12.98
CA ASN A 883 5.02 22.38 -12.64
C ASN A 883 4.56 21.01 -12.14
N PHE A 884 5.30 19.96 -12.48
CA PHE A 884 5.02 18.60 -12.01
C PHE A 884 5.52 18.39 -10.58
N ILE A 885 6.65 19.01 -10.21
CA ILE A 885 7.23 18.98 -8.86
C ILE A 885 6.96 20.31 -8.17
N LEU A 886 6.26 20.28 -7.05
CA LEU A 886 5.93 21.44 -6.24
C LEU A 886 6.99 21.66 -5.16
N HIS A 887 7.52 22.90 -5.08
CA HIS A 887 8.53 23.32 -4.10
C HIS A 887 7.91 23.98 -2.87
N THR A 888 8.47 23.68 -1.70
CA THR A 888 7.96 24.11 -0.39
C THR A 888 8.28 25.56 0.04
N THR A 889 8.85 26.40 -0.84
CA THR A 889 8.88 27.86 -0.59
C THR A 889 7.60 28.57 -1.04
N ASP A 890 6.79 27.92 -1.89
CA ASP A 890 5.59 28.50 -2.51
C ASP A 890 4.28 27.83 -2.05
N ILE A 891 4.34 26.97 -1.04
CA ILE A 891 3.14 26.46 -0.37
C ILE A 891 2.78 27.47 0.72
N SER A 892 2.09 28.55 0.33
CA SER A 892 1.16 29.19 1.25
C SER A 892 -0.17 28.45 1.13
N LEU A 893 -0.48 27.64 2.13
CA LEU A 893 -1.85 27.21 2.37
C LEU A 893 -2.67 28.48 2.57
N THR A 894 -3.39 28.91 1.52
CA THR A 894 -4.27 30.06 1.58
C THR A 894 -5.67 29.53 1.47
N GLU A 895 -6.29 29.25 2.61
CA GLU A 895 -7.72 29.00 2.69
C GLU A 895 -8.45 30.26 2.24
N THR A 896 -9.03 30.22 1.04
CA THR A 896 -9.88 31.32 0.57
C THR A 896 -11.32 30.99 0.93
N LEU A 897 -11.83 31.61 1.99
CA LEU A 897 -13.25 31.60 2.34
C LEU A 897 -14.05 32.46 1.35
N SER A 898 -14.84 31.82 0.49
CA SER A 898 -15.85 32.51 -0.32
C SER A 898 -17.26 32.21 0.18
N PHE A 899 -17.94 33.25 0.67
CA PHE A 899 -19.36 33.20 1.01
C PHE A 899 -20.20 33.64 -0.19
N THR A 900 -21.10 32.78 -0.67
CA THR A 900 -22.09 33.18 -1.68
C THR A 900 -23.48 33.20 -1.07
N TYR A 901 -24.08 34.39 -0.98
CA TYR A 901 -25.43 34.60 -0.47
C TYR A 901 -26.43 34.60 -1.62
N THR A 902 -27.35 33.63 -1.66
CA THR A 902 -28.46 33.63 -2.63
C THR A 902 -29.79 33.66 -1.89
N ALA A 903 -30.52 34.77 -2.01
CA ALA A 903 -31.90 34.88 -1.54
C ALA A 903 -32.85 34.87 -2.74
N THR A 904 -33.67 33.83 -2.88
CA THR A 904 -34.81 33.81 -3.81
C THR A 904 -36.08 34.15 -3.04
N GLY A 905 -36.70 35.30 -3.36
CA GLY A 905 -38.01 35.68 -2.84
C GLY A 905 -38.96 35.98 -3.99
N GLU A 906 -39.98 35.14 -4.19
CA GLU A 906 -41.21 35.53 -4.88
C GLU A 906 -42.23 35.98 -3.83
N GLU A 907 -42.77 37.20 -3.99
CA GLU A 907 -43.92 37.63 -3.19
C GLU A 907 -45.19 36.92 -3.66
N ALA A 908 -45.69 36.00 -2.83
CA ALA A 908 -47.07 35.57 -2.87
C ALA A 908 -47.66 35.62 -1.46
N GLU A 909 -48.73 36.41 -1.30
CA GLU A 909 -49.48 36.53 -0.04
C GLU A 909 -49.98 35.17 0.45
N SER A 910 -49.76 34.90 1.74
CA SER A 910 -50.32 33.79 2.53
C SER A 910 -49.58 32.44 2.51
N SER A 911 -48.35 32.41 3.01
CA SER A 911 -47.74 31.24 3.69
C SER A 911 -46.49 31.68 4.47
N THR A 912 -46.48 31.54 5.80
CA THR A 912 -45.27 31.74 6.62
C THR A 912 -44.40 30.49 6.57
N THR A 913 -43.59 30.40 5.53
CA THR A 913 -42.42 29.51 5.46
C THR A 913 -41.24 30.37 5.02
N VAL A 914 -40.39 30.77 5.97
CA VAL A 914 -39.08 31.34 5.67
C VAL A 914 -38.16 30.15 5.40
N SER A 915 -37.70 29.98 4.16
CA SER A 915 -36.56 29.09 3.92
C SER A 915 -35.33 29.73 4.54
N LEU A 916 -34.61 28.98 5.37
CA LEU A 916 -33.30 29.38 5.85
C LEU A 916 -32.35 29.52 4.65
N PRO A 917 -31.42 30.48 4.68
CA PRO A 917 -30.41 30.60 3.63
C PRO A 917 -29.61 29.29 3.56
N VAL A 918 -29.44 28.77 2.35
CA VAL A 918 -28.44 27.73 2.10
C VAL A 918 -27.10 28.45 2.06
N GLU A 919 -26.32 28.35 3.13
CA GLU A 919 -24.90 28.66 3.06
C GLU A 919 -24.22 27.51 2.35
N THR A 920 -23.67 27.80 1.18
CA THR A 920 -22.75 26.88 0.51
C THR A 920 -21.35 27.34 0.90
N LEU A 921 -20.73 26.58 1.80
CA LEU A 921 -19.32 26.72 2.12
C LEU A 921 -18.56 25.90 1.08
N SER A 922 -17.82 26.58 0.20
CA SER A 922 -16.89 25.92 -0.71
C SER A 922 -15.49 26.09 -0.16
N PHE A 923 -14.91 25.01 0.34
CA PHE A 923 -13.45 24.92 0.42
C PHE A 923 -12.98 24.65 -1.00
N THR A 924 -12.25 25.61 -1.56
CA THR A 924 -11.43 25.32 -2.73
C THR A 924 -10.04 25.34 -2.19
N ASP A 925 -9.41 24.18 -2.12
CA ASP A 925 -7.96 24.20 -1.98
C ASP A 925 -7.42 24.77 -3.29
N SER A 926 -6.70 25.87 -3.17
CA SER A 926 -6.19 26.55 -4.35
C SER A 926 -4.76 26.93 -4.11
N ILE A 927 -3.89 26.26 -4.85
CA ILE A 927 -2.50 26.65 -5.02
C ILE A 927 -2.52 27.94 -5.84
N THR A 928 -2.55 29.08 -5.17
CA THR A 928 -2.45 30.38 -5.85
C THR A 928 -1.01 30.84 -5.89
N LYS A 929 -0.48 30.92 -7.11
CA LYS A 929 0.82 31.55 -7.41
C LYS A 929 0.82 33.01 -6.98
N SER A 930 1.49 33.33 -5.88
CA SER A 930 1.75 34.73 -5.50
C SER A 930 2.79 35.32 -6.46
N THR A 931 2.34 36.08 -7.47
CA THR A 931 3.25 36.78 -8.39
C THR A 931 3.79 38.03 -7.71
N THR A 932 4.84 37.89 -6.90
CA THR A 932 5.67 39.04 -6.54
C THR A 932 6.72 39.24 -7.63
N LYS A 933 6.39 40.07 -8.63
CA LYS A 933 7.41 40.68 -9.48
C LYS A 933 8.28 41.58 -8.61
N LEU A 934 9.45 41.10 -8.19
CA LEU A 934 10.54 41.98 -7.79
C LEU A 934 11.09 42.63 -9.06
N LEU A 935 10.95 43.95 -9.13
CA LEU A 935 11.62 44.85 -10.07
C LEU A 935 13.13 44.88 -9.84
#